data_AF-A0A432LHT9-F1
#
_entry.id   AF-A0A432LHT9-F1
#
_cell.length_a   1.000
_cell.length_b   1.000
_cell.length_c   1.000
_cell.angle_alpha   90.00
_cell.angle_beta   90.00
_cell.angle_gamma   90.00
#
_symmetry.space_group_name_H-M   'P 1'
#
loop_
_entity.id
_entity.type
_entity.pdbx_description
1 polymer ?
#
loop_
_entity_poly.entity_id
_entity_poly.type
_entity_poly.pdbx_seq_one_letter_code
_entity_poly.pdbx_strand_id
1 'polypeptide(L)'
;MLKKLLTFVVLVLSFTAVHAQSSGRIFQPGSDGPYFEYAIEQGKPKEYYDAGGPDKGMRGNLVYTLLRLKPLNSDSHITIVFEEMDIDEHDELRIYDGLIELNNEANEDGEYEYGWPKNLVPNTTIKGNPTALPVVVKSASADGAVSVAFYCFSNKPGWKGMIYCVKNGDPEPENNPEATPNFTFRVDPNLVLEEDEDGEKEELFVNLELKGIKENQVIQIEDGYGKTDYTVSANVSGNVKLGVDPGDFIKIYGDLSMLNASSNKFTKAEIGKNDKLEVLNLSQNKITDVDLTKLPALRELWLTDNKITSIDISNLPKLEEFYGSYNNVGELRTTMNPNLSVLSCVEMGLTELNLNNNSKLEILTASNNAFDALPDFTKTPSVKSLDLENTGISNIDLSMLPKLKKLDLSNNKLSTIDLTHNPLIMTIDMDHNKFDACSINDVMFLLPEREESDGAILRMAHNDGSATCDNTILDGMNWKVNFTGNGTGCETARLRFVSNDNGTITTMVEGVIVPELTPITKGKEVKVTASPMNGYELEKVLLDGVEVPNNKFNISKYGVLAAVFTLASSIGEVDASAVNVVMEGGNVIITGLVASDSFRIFDLSGKLLYSGKTDANGSATVALPANKAILLSQGNVAIKVMR
;
A
#
# COMPACT_ATOMS: atom_id res chain seq x y z
N MET A 1 -14.76 13.07 33.73
CA MET A 1 -14.14 11.73 33.95
C MET A 1 -14.98 10.98 34.98
N LEU A 2 -15.91 10.12 34.55
CA LEU A 2 -16.33 8.89 35.24
C LEU A 2 -17.08 8.05 34.19
N LYS A 3 -16.30 7.35 33.35
CA LYS A 3 -16.82 6.37 32.39
C LYS A 3 -17.42 5.21 33.19
N LYS A 4 -18.70 4.94 33.04
CA LYS A 4 -19.25 3.60 33.30
C LYS A 4 -19.43 2.91 31.95
N LEU A 5 -18.42 2.13 31.59
CA LEU A 5 -18.50 1.06 30.59
C LEU A 5 -19.60 0.09 31.02
N LEU A 6 -20.44 -0.37 30.09
CA LEU A 6 -21.14 -1.64 30.27
C LEU A 6 -20.89 -2.60 29.10
N THR A 7 -20.18 -3.65 29.49
CA THR A 7 -20.26 -5.07 29.11
C THR A 7 -20.44 -5.46 27.65
N PHE A 8 -19.34 -6.00 27.12
CA PHE A 8 -19.23 -6.88 25.97
C PHE A 8 -19.66 -8.30 26.37
N VAL A 9 -20.49 -8.98 25.56
CA VAL A 9 -20.43 -10.44 25.42
C VAL A 9 -20.58 -10.75 23.93
N VAL A 10 -19.44 -10.93 23.25
CA VAL A 10 -19.37 -11.66 21.99
C VAL A 10 -19.05 -13.11 22.37
N LEU A 11 -19.88 -14.04 21.92
CA LEU A 11 -19.49 -15.44 21.84
C LEU A 11 -19.98 -15.97 20.49
N VAL A 12 -19.14 -15.81 19.48
CA VAL A 12 -19.31 -16.48 18.19
C VAL A 12 -18.61 -17.83 18.30
N LEU A 13 -19.36 -18.93 18.30
CA LEU A 13 -18.84 -20.24 17.87
C LEU A 13 -19.96 -21.01 17.16
N SER A 14 -19.77 -21.16 15.85
CA SER A 14 -20.09 -22.34 15.01
C SER A 14 -21.22 -23.29 15.43
N PHE A 15 -22.17 -23.45 14.51
CA PHE A 15 -23.04 -24.62 14.25
C PHE A 15 -23.82 -25.21 15.46
N THR A 16 -25.14 -25.05 15.42
CA THR A 16 -26.18 -25.75 16.20
C THR A 16 -26.41 -25.28 17.65
N ALA A 17 -27.03 -24.11 17.84
CA ALA A 17 -28.01 -23.84 18.90
C ALA A 17 -28.55 -22.41 18.76
N VAL A 18 -29.87 -22.28 18.55
CA VAL A 18 -30.61 -21.00 18.56
C VAL A 18 -30.53 -20.42 19.97
N HIS A 19 -29.81 -19.30 20.11
CA HIS A 19 -29.87 -18.44 21.28
C HIS A 19 -30.56 -17.15 20.85
N ALA A 20 -31.71 -16.82 21.44
CA ALA A 20 -32.27 -15.48 21.30
C ALA A 20 -31.33 -14.51 22.02
N GLN A 21 -30.49 -13.82 21.26
CA GLN A 21 -29.76 -12.67 21.77
C GLN A 21 -30.60 -11.44 21.42
N SER A 22 -30.88 -10.59 22.41
CA SER A 22 -31.18 -9.20 22.13
C SER A 22 -29.90 -8.55 21.59
N SER A 23 -29.70 -8.59 20.27
CA SER A 23 -28.57 -7.90 19.64
C SER A 23 -28.92 -6.42 19.49
N GLY A 24 -28.66 -5.63 20.53
CA GLY A 24 -28.78 -4.17 20.47
C GLY A 24 -28.13 -3.50 21.68
N ARG A 25 -27.25 -2.53 21.44
CA ARG A 25 -26.70 -1.67 22.49
C ARG A 25 -27.84 -0.84 23.09
N ILE A 26 -28.09 -0.97 24.39
CA ILE A 26 -28.89 0.01 25.13
C ILE A 26 -28.03 1.25 25.28
N PHE A 27 -28.33 2.30 24.51
CA PHE A 27 -27.66 3.59 24.62
C PHE A 27 -28.38 4.44 25.67
N GLN A 28 -27.63 4.95 26.64
CA GLN A 28 -28.07 6.06 27.52
C GLN A 28 -27.40 7.34 26.99
N PRO A 29 -28.17 8.34 26.51
CA PRO A 29 -27.59 9.64 26.21
C PRO A 29 -27.01 10.26 27.47
N GLY A 30 -25.82 10.87 27.34
CA GLY A 30 -24.99 11.31 28.45
C GLY A 30 -25.52 12.53 29.23
N SER A 31 -25.35 12.39 30.55
CA SER A 31 -24.98 13.36 31.61
C SER A 31 -25.92 14.39 32.25
N ASP A 32 -27.08 14.79 31.73
CA ASP A 32 -27.94 15.77 32.46
C ASP A 32 -29.44 15.39 32.60
N GLY A 33 -29.79 14.13 32.37
CA GLY A 33 -31.17 13.61 32.52
C GLY A 33 -31.33 12.56 33.63
N PRO A 34 -32.57 12.23 34.06
CA PRO A 34 -32.83 11.27 35.14
C PRO A 34 -32.28 9.87 34.80
N TYR A 35 -31.77 9.16 35.81
CA TYR A 35 -31.17 7.83 35.65
C TYR A 35 -32.22 6.71 35.76
N PHE A 36 -31.97 5.56 35.14
CA PHE A 36 -32.77 4.34 35.31
C PHE A 36 -31.89 3.13 35.59
N GLU A 37 -32.44 2.13 36.27
CA GLU A 37 -31.87 0.80 36.42
C GLU A 37 -32.56 -0.19 35.48
N TYR A 38 -31.87 -1.28 35.15
CA TYR A 38 -32.43 -2.31 34.29
C TYR A 38 -32.00 -3.72 34.69
N ALA A 39 -32.85 -4.70 34.37
CA ALA A 39 -32.58 -6.12 34.52
C ALA A 39 -33.01 -6.87 33.26
N ILE A 40 -32.22 -7.87 32.85
CA ILE A 40 -32.54 -8.75 31.72
C ILE A 40 -32.62 -10.18 32.23
N GLU A 41 -33.70 -10.86 31.91
CA GLU A 41 -33.90 -12.28 32.14
C GLU A 41 -34.04 -12.99 30.80
N GLN A 42 -33.32 -14.10 30.62
CA GLN A 42 -33.39 -14.94 29.42
C GLN A 42 -33.83 -16.35 29.79
N GLY A 43 -34.85 -16.85 29.11
CA GLY A 43 -35.33 -18.22 29.25
C GLY A 43 -34.45 -19.22 28.51
N LYS A 44 -34.34 -20.45 29.03
CA LYS A 44 -33.72 -21.56 28.30
C LYS A 44 -34.60 -21.97 27.11
N PRO A 45 -34.03 -22.37 25.96
CA PRO A 45 -34.79 -22.97 24.87
C PRO A 45 -35.58 -24.18 25.38
N LYS A 46 -36.91 -24.17 25.24
CA LYS A 46 -37.77 -25.33 25.52
C LYS A 46 -38.43 -25.80 24.23
N GLU A 47 -38.42 -27.11 24.00
CA GLU A 47 -39.10 -27.72 22.86
C GLU A 47 -40.61 -27.42 22.96
N TYR A 48 -41.16 -26.82 21.90
CA TYR A 48 -42.57 -26.47 21.79
C TYR A 48 -43.25 -27.47 20.85
N TYR A 49 -44.33 -28.09 21.34
CA TYR A 49 -45.05 -29.15 20.66
C TYR A 49 -46.45 -28.68 20.25
N ASP A 50 -47.02 -29.31 19.21
CA ASP A 50 -48.43 -29.12 18.85
C ASP A 50 -49.37 -29.47 20.03
N ALA A 51 -50.58 -28.90 20.02
CA ALA A 51 -51.61 -29.22 21.02
C ALA A 51 -51.83 -30.74 21.06
N GLY A 52 -51.37 -31.39 22.14
CA GLY A 52 -51.33 -32.85 22.27
C GLY A 52 -49.95 -33.45 22.59
N GLY A 53 -48.90 -32.64 22.73
CA GLY A 53 -47.61 -33.07 23.28
C GLY A 53 -46.63 -33.66 22.24
N PRO A 54 -45.53 -34.30 22.70
CA PRO A 54 -44.40 -34.71 21.84
C PRO A 54 -44.76 -35.58 20.63
N ASP A 55 -45.82 -36.37 20.76
CA ASP A 55 -46.25 -37.35 19.76
C ASP A 55 -46.93 -36.72 18.54
N LYS A 56 -47.24 -35.42 18.59
CA LYS A 56 -47.88 -34.67 17.49
C LYS A 56 -46.90 -33.91 16.60
N GLY A 57 -45.62 -33.91 16.95
CA GLY A 57 -44.56 -33.23 16.21
C GLY A 57 -44.06 -31.96 16.91
N MET A 58 -42.75 -31.75 16.86
CA MET A 58 -42.07 -30.57 17.40
C MET A 58 -42.22 -29.39 16.44
N ARG A 59 -42.70 -28.24 16.92
CA ARG A 59 -42.79 -27.00 16.14
C ARG A 59 -41.51 -26.15 16.17
N GLY A 60 -40.74 -26.21 17.25
CA GLY A 60 -39.49 -25.45 17.37
C GLY A 60 -39.02 -25.30 18.83
N ASN A 61 -37.98 -24.50 19.04
CA ASN A 61 -37.48 -24.13 20.37
C ASN A 61 -38.01 -22.74 20.75
N LEU A 62 -38.78 -22.65 21.84
CA LEU A 62 -39.27 -21.41 22.40
C LEU A 62 -38.17 -20.74 23.23
N VAL A 63 -37.83 -19.49 22.92
CA VAL A 63 -36.91 -18.68 23.75
C VAL A 63 -37.61 -17.37 24.11
N TYR A 64 -37.48 -16.96 25.38
CA TYR A 64 -37.99 -15.66 25.83
C TYR A 64 -36.88 -14.77 26.37
N THR A 65 -37.09 -13.45 26.27
CA THR A 65 -36.32 -12.43 26.97
C THR A 65 -37.27 -11.47 27.67
N LEU A 66 -37.00 -11.13 28.93
CA LEU A 66 -37.71 -10.11 29.69
C LEU A 66 -36.72 -9.01 30.10
N LEU A 67 -36.88 -7.82 29.52
CA LEU A 67 -36.20 -6.60 29.93
C LEU A 67 -37.09 -5.82 30.88
N ARG A 68 -36.55 -5.45 32.03
CA ARG A 68 -37.22 -4.67 33.08
C ARG A 68 -36.48 -3.36 33.27
N LEU A 69 -37.17 -2.23 33.21
CA LEU A 69 -36.61 -0.88 33.24
C LEU A 69 -37.33 -0.05 34.30
N LYS A 70 -36.58 0.59 35.20
CA LYS A 70 -37.15 1.38 36.29
C LYS A 70 -36.43 2.72 36.47
N PRO A 71 -37.15 3.86 36.44
CA PRO A 71 -36.59 5.15 36.81
C PRO A 71 -36.08 5.14 38.26
N LEU A 72 -34.93 5.78 38.51
CA LEU A 72 -34.43 5.96 39.88
C LEU A 72 -35.03 7.18 40.58
N ASN A 73 -35.60 8.12 39.81
CA ASN A 73 -36.27 9.30 40.32
C ASN A 73 -37.79 9.08 40.31
N SER A 74 -38.48 9.48 41.38
CA SER A 74 -39.93 9.30 41.52
C SER A 74 -40.78 10.18 40.58
N ASP A 75 -40.16 11.14 39.89
CA ASP A 75 -40.81 12.09 38.98
C ASP A 75 -40.34 11.88 37.53
N SER A 76 -40.24 10.63 37.10
CA SER A 76 -39.79 10.29 35.76
C SER A 76 -40.45 9.00 35.29
N HIS A 77 -40.50 8.81 33.97
CA HIS A 77 -40.99 7.59 33.35
C HIS A 77 -40.05 7.14 32.23
N ILE A 78 -40.13 5.86 31.86
CA ILE A 78 -39.38 5.30 30.76
C ILE A 78 -40.14 5.48 29.44
N THR A 79 -39.44 5.95 28.42
CA THR A 79 -39.90 5.96 27.03
C THR A 79 -38.93 5.15 26.17
N ILE A 80 -39.44 4.24 25.36
CA ILE A 80 -38.67 3.37 24.46
C ILE A 80 -39.02 3.73 23.02
N VAL A 81 -38.02 4.01 22.19
CA VAL A 81 -38.15 4.26 20.76
C VAL A 81 -37.55 3.08 20.00
N PHE A 82 -38.38 2.18 19.48
CA PHE A 82 -37.94 1.05 18.68
C PHE A 82 -37.63 1.50 17.25
N GLU A 83 -36.35 1.59 16.91
CA GLU A 83 -35.83 2.13 15.64
C GLU A 83 -35.89 1.11 14.50
N GLU A 84 -35.62 -0.17 14.82
CA GLU A 84 -35.61 -1.26 13.85
C GLU A 84 -36.35 -2.45 14.44
N MET A 85 -37.17 -3.11 13.62
CA MET A 85 -37.86 -4.35 13.97
C MET A 85 -37.83 -5.30 12.77
N ASP A 86 -37.22 -6.46 12.95
CA ASP A 86 -37.33 -7.63 12.08
C ASP A 86 -37.81 -8.79 12.97
N ILE A 87 -39.14 -8.87 13.11
CA ILE A 87 -39.89 -9.80 13.96
C ILE A 87 -40.78 -10.63 13.04
N ASP A 88 -40.76 -11.95 13.17
CA ASP A 88 -41.59 -12.84 12.36
C ASP A 88 -43.07 -12.75 12.78
N GLU A 89 -44.00 -13.18 11.92
CA GLU A 89 -45.43 -13.20 12.25
C GLU A 89 -45.77 -14.13 13.42
N HIS A 90 -44.90 -15.10 13.72
CA HIS A 90 -45.06 -16.02 14.84
C HIS A 90 -44.39 -15.50 16.13
N ASP A 91 -43.50 -14.51 16.03
CA ASP A 91 -42.85 -13.87 17.18
C ASP A 91 -43.80 -12.87 17.85
N GLU A 92 -43.66 -12.68 19.16
CA GLU A 92 -44.53 -11.79 19.92
C GLU A 92 -43.73 -10.96 20.94
N LEU A 93 -43.71 -9.65 20.72
CA LEU A 93 -43.17 -8.65 21.64
C LEU A 93 -44.31 -7.98 22.40
N ARG A 94 -44.30 -8.08 23.72
CA ARG A 94 -45.27 -7.47 24.62
C ARG A 94 -44.60 -6.49 25.56
N ILE A 95 -45.23 -5.34 25.73
CA ILE A 95 -44.72 -4.27 26.58
C ILE A 95 -45.76 -3.99 27.65
N TYR A 96 -45.33 -3.96 28.90
CA TYR A 96 -46.18 -3.80 30.08
C TYR A 96 -45.76 -2.55 30.84
N ASP A 97 -46.75 -1.80 31.31
CA ASP A 97 -46.52 -0.74 32.28
C ASP A 97 -46.14 -1.37 33.62
N GLY A 98 -45.02 -0.93 34.20
CA GLY A 98 -44.47 -1.45 35.44
C GLY A 98 -43.51 -2.63 35.26
N LEU A 99 -42.92 -3.07 36.37
CA LEU A 99 -42.09 -4.26 36.43
C LEU A 99 -42.96 -5.52 36.54
N ILE A 100 -42.75 -6.48 35.64
CA ILE A 100 -43.47 -7.76 35.65
C ILE A 100 -42.54 -8.94 35.92
N GLU A 101 -43.15 -10.07 36.29
CA GLU A 101 -42.55 -11.39 36.19
C GLU A 101 -43.34 -12.21 35.17
N LEU A 102 -42.66 -13.05 34.39
CA LEU A 102 -43.32 -14.01 33.51
C LEU A 102 -43.97 -15.11 34.35
N ASN A 103 -45.06 -15.68 33.86
CA ASN A 103 -45.73 -16.78 34.54
C ASN A 103 -44.79 -17.99 34.58
N ASN A 104 -44.62 -18.57 35.75
CA ASN A 104 -43.88 -19.81 35.98
C ASN A 104 -44.57 -20.61 37.10
N GLU A 105 -45.87 -20.81 36.96
CA GLU A 105 -46.66 -21.60 37.88
C GLU A 105 -46.78 -23.05 37.36
N ALA A 106 -46.86 -24.00 38.30
CA ALA A 106 -47.18 -25.38 37.96
C ALA A 106 -48.63 -25.47 37.46
N ASN A 107 -48.85 -26.17 36.36
CA ASN A 107 -50.18 -26.53 35.88
C ASN A 107 -50.83 -27.59 36.79
N GLU A 108 -52.05 -28.01 36.46
CA GLU A 108 -52.82 -28.97 37.26
C GLU A 108 -52.13 -30.34 37.42
N ASP A 109 -51.18 -30.66 36.54
CA ASP A 109 -50.38 -31.89 36.55
C ASP A 109 -49.02 -31.72 37.27
N GLY A 110 -48.73 -30.53 37.82
CA GLY A 110 -47.47 -30.24 38.52
C GLY A 110 -46.31 -29.86 37.60
N GLU A 111 -46.55 -29.68 36.30
CA GLU A 111 -45.55 -29.24 35.35
C GLU A 111 -45.50 -27.71 35.29
N TYR A 112 -44.30 -27.13 35.44
CA TYR A 112 -44.10 -25.69 35.35
C TYR A 112 -44.25 -25.19 33.91
N GLU A 113 -45.21 -24.29 33.69
CA GLU A 113 -45.45 -23.64 32.40
C GLU A 113 -44.93 -22.19 32.43
N TYR A 114 -43.85 -21.97 31.68
CA TYR A 114 -43.35 -20.62 31.41
C TYR A 114 -44.21 -19.95 30.36
N GLY A 115 -44.78 -18.78 30.68
CA GLY A 115 -45.69 -18.10 29.77
C GLY A 115 -45.88 -16.62 30.10
N TRP A 116 -46.79 -15.99 29.35
CA TRP A 116 -47.21 -14.63 29.64
C TRP A 116 -47.84 -14.53 31.04
N PRO A 117 -47.72 -13.39 31.73
CA PRO A 117 -48.35 -13.20 33.02
C PRO A 117 -49.87 -13.41 32.92
N LYS A 118 -50.47 -14.20 33.83
CA LYS A 118 -51.90 -14.58 33.75
C LYS A 118 -52.87 -13.41 33.98
N ASN A 119 -52.47 -12.44 34.79
CA ASN A 119 -53.34 -11.36 35.28
C ASN A 119 -52.90 -9.96 34.84
N LEU A 120 -51.99 -9.86 33.86
CA LEU A 120 -51.53 -8.57 33.32
C LEU A 120 -51.82 -8.48 31.84
N VAL A 121 -52.36 -7.34 31.42
CA VAL A 121 -52.59 -7.03 30.00
C VAL A 121 -51.42 -6.18 29.52
N PRO A 122 -50.75 -6.53 28.42
CA PRO A 122 -49.72 -5.68 27.84
C PRO A 122 -50.32 -4.36 27.33
N ASN A 123 -49.63 -3.26 27.56
CA ASN A 123 -49.96 -1.96 26.98
C ASN A 123 -49.77 -1.98 25.45
N THR A 124 -48.74 -2.67 24.97
CA THR A 124 -48.47 -2.80 23.53
C THR A 124 -48.11 -4.24 23.20
N THR A 125 -48.68 -4.78 22.13
CA THR A 125 -48.32 -6.09 21.56
C THR A 125 -47.97 -5.92 20.10
N ILE A 126 -46.79 -6.40 19.70
CA ILE A 126 -46.27 -6.32 18.34
C ILE A 126 -46.05 -7.75 17.83
N LYS A 127 -46.67 -8.06 16.69
CA LYS A 127 -46.59 -9.34 15.98
C LYS A 127 -46.26 -9.05 14.52
N GLY A 128 -45.24 -9.71 13.99
CA GLY A 128 -44.70 -9.37 12.68
C GLY A 128 -44.09 -7.97 12.61
N ASN A 129 -43.57 -7.62 11.44
CA ASN A 129 -42.99 -6.29 11.23
C ASN A 129 -44.08 -5.21 11.26
N PRO A 130 -43.94 -4.18 12.12
CA PRO A 130 -44.89 -3.08 12.15
C PRO A 130 -44.89 -2.32 10.83
N THR A 131 -46.06 -1.80 10.43
CA THR A 131 -46.21 -1.05 9.18
C THR A 131 -45.61 0.36 9.23
N ALA A 132 -45.24 0.84 10.41
CA ALA A 132 -44.61 2.14 10.63
C ALA A 132 -43.56 2.02 11.75
N LEU A 133 -42.39 2.62 11.52
CA LEU A 133 -41.31 2.78 12.49
C LEU A 133 -40.92 4.27 12.58
N PRO A 134 -40.30 4.71 13.69
CA PRO A 134 -40.18 4.00 14.96
C PRO A 134 -41.51 3.67 15.64
N VAL A 135 -41.52 2.63 16.49
CA VAL A 135 -42.60 2.43 17.47
C VAL A 135 -42.17 3.07 18.78
N VAL A 136 -42.93 4.03 19.28
CA VAL A 136 -42.64 4.72 20.56
C VAL A 136 -43.57 4.19 21.64
N VAL A 137 -42.99 3.72 22.74
CA VAL A 137 -43.75 3.22 23.89
C VAL A 137 -43.33 3.95 25.15
N LYS A 138 -44.32 4.61 25.75
CA LYS A 138 -44.18 5.38 26.99
C LYS A 138 -44.80 4.61 28.14
N SER A 139 -44.10 4.52 29.26
CA SER A 139 -44.66 3.97 30.49
C SER A 139 -45.78 4.86 31.02
N ALA A 140 -46.93 4.25 31.28
CA ALA A 140 -48.03 4.86 32.02
C ALA A 140 -48.09 4.39 33.48
N SER A 141 -47.10 3.63 33.98
CA SER A 141 -47.12 3.15 35.36
C SER A 141 -46.85 4.29 36.36
N ALA A 142 -47.41 4.17 37.56
CA ALA A 142 -47.25 5.19 38.60
C ALA A 142 -45.79 5.37 39.05
N ASP A 143 -44.95 4.33 38.92
CA ASP A 143 -43.52 4.36 39.20
C ASP A 143 -42.66 4.60 37.95
N GLY A 144 -43.29 4.86 36.80
CA GLY A 144 -42.64 5.12 35.52
C GLY A 144 -41.87 3.94 34.91
N ALA A 145 -41.92 2.76 35.53
CA ALA A 145 -41.25 1.55 35.07
C ALA A 145 -41.94 0.92 33.86
N VAL A 146 -41.19 0.12 33.10
CA VAL A 146 -41.72 -0.62 31.95
C VAL A 146 -41.03 -1.97 31.83
N SER A 147 -41.75 -2.96 31.35
CA SER A 147 -41.20 -4.27 31.02
C SER A 147 -41.44 -4.61 29.56
N VAL A 148 -40.40 -5.06 28.88
CA VAL A 148 -40.43 -5.51 27.49
C VAL A 148 -40.16 -7.01 27.48
N ALA A 149 -41.19 -7.80 27.16
CA ALA A 149 -41.13 -9.25 27.11
C ALA A 149 -41.25 -9.73 25.66
N PHE A 150 -40.29 -10.51 25.20
CA PHE A 150 -40.22 -11.00 23.84
C PHE A 150 -40.20 -12.52 23.83
N TYR A 151 -41.16 -13.14 23.15
CA TYR A 151 -41.12 -14.56 22.80
C TYR A 151 -40.76 -14.70 21.33
N CYS A 152 -39.66 -15.39 21.07
CA CYS A 152 -39.15 -15.62 19.73
C CYS A 152 -39.35 -17.09 19.34
N PHE A 153 -39.96 -17.30 18.19
CA PHE A 153 -40.21 -18.54 17.48
C PHE A 153 -39.35 -18.65 16.21
N SER A 154 -38.79 -17.54 15.72
CA SER A 154 -38.03 -17.46 14.48
C SER A 154 -36.52 -17.30 14.70
N ASN A 155 -35.78 -17.21 13.59
CA ASN A 155 -34.35 -16.83 13.58
C ASN A 155 -34.14 -15.37 13.16
N LYS A 156 -35.19 -14.53 13.23
CA LYS A 156 -35.09 -13.13 12.84
C LYS A 156 -34.24 -12.33 13.84
N PRO A 157 -33.58 -11.25 13.39
CA PRO A 157 -32.73 -10.39 14.24
C PRO A 157 -33.43 -9.76 15.45
N GLY A 158 -34.76 -9.68 15.48
CA GLY A 158 -35.52 -9.13 16.61
C GLY A 158 -35.72 -7.62 16.48
N TRP A 159 -35.33 -6.85 17.50
CA TRP A 159 -35.57 -5.40 17.53
C TRP A 159 -34.40 -4.62 18.11
N LYS A 160 -34.29 -3.35 17.71
CA LYS A 160 -33.34 -2.36 18.24
C LYS A 160 -34.11 -1.12 18.67
N GLY A 161 -33.81 -0.61 19.86
CA GLY A 161 -34.49 0.57 20.38
C GLY A 161 -33.65 1.38 21.37
N MET A 162 -33.99 2.65 21.47
CA MET A 162 -33.40 3.64 22.36
C MET A 162 -34.28 3.79 23.61
N ILE A 163 -33.65 3.87 24.78
CA ILE A 163 -34.36 3.96 26.07
C ILE A 163 -34.06 5.30 26.72
N TYR A 164 -35.12 6.05 26.98
CA TYR A 164 -35.09 7.36 27.60
C TYR A 164 -35.73 7.27 28.98
N CYS A 165 -35.15 7.96 29.97
CA CYS A 165 -35.83 8.27 31.21
C CYS A 165 -36.20 9.75 31.12
N VAL A 166 -37.50 10.03 31.09
CA VAL A 166 -38.06 11.35 30.81
C VAL A 166 -38.71 11.87 32.08
N LYS A 167 -38.37 13.10 32.50
CA LYS A 167 -39.02 13.72 33.65
C LYS A 167 -40.49 14.00 33.31
N ASN A 168 -41.41 13.80 34.25
CA ASN A 168 -42.82 14.02 33.94
C ASN A 168 -43.08 15.49 33.60
N GLY A 169 -43.66 15.74 32.42
CA GLY A 169 -43.95 17.08 31.91
C GLY A 169 -42.92 17.61 30.92
N ASP A 170 -41.76 16.97 30.78
CA ASP A 170 -40.81 17.29 29.70
C ASP A 170 -41.31 16.73 28.35
N PRO A 171 -40.90 17.31 27.21
CA PRO A 171 -41.22 16.78 25.89
C PRO A 171 -40.72 15.33 25.73
N GLU A 172 -41.55 14.48 25.10
CA GLU A 172 -41.13 13.12 24.78
C GLU A 172 -40.07 13.12 23.68
N PRO A 173 -39.15 12.13 23.67
CA PRO A 173 -38.29 11.90 22.52
C PRO A 173 -39.17 11.62 21.30
N GLU A 174 -39.16 12.54 20.33
CA GLU A 174 -39.85 12.35 19.06
C GLU A 174 -39.16 11.26 18.23
N ASN A 175 -39.78 10.88 17.11
CA ASN A 175 -39.43 9.79 16.20
C ASN A 175 -38.02 9.88 15.54
N ASN A 176 -37.15 10.73 16.06
CA ASN A 176 -35.84 11.01 15.54
C ASN A 176 -34.87 10.98 16.73
N PRO A 177 -34.23 9.83 17.03
CA PRO A 177 -32.95 9.92 17.73
C PRO A 177 -32.16 10.91 16.88
N GLU A 178 -31.75 12.06 17.43
CA GLU A 178 -30.96 13.03 16.66
C GLU A 178 -29.89 12.23 15.93
N ALA A 179 -30.00 12.17 14.59
CA ALA A 179 -29.17 11.29 13.79
C ALA A 179 -27.73 11.54 14.23
N THR A 180 -26.98 10.54 14.70
CA THR A 180 -25.61 10.84 15.14
C THR A 180 -24.83 11.42 13.97
N PRO A 181 -24.19 12.60 14.11
CA PRO A 181 -23.52 13.21 12.99
C PRO A 181 -22.38 12.31 12.50
N ASN A 182 -22.23 12.23 11.18
CA ASN A 182 -21.10 11.58 10.52
C ASN A 182 -19.80 12.31 10.85
N PHE A 183 -19.85 13.63 11.00
CA PHE A 183 -18.71 14.47 11.35
C PHE A 183 -19.14 15.60 12.29
N THR A 184 -18.34 15.89 13.30
CA THR A 184 -18.46 17.11 14.11
C THR A 184 -17.11 17.82 14.15
N PHE A 185 -17.06 19.02 13.60
CA PHE A 185 -15.88 19.88 13.63
C PHE A 185 -16.05 21.00 14.64
N ARG A 186 -14.95 21.45 15.24
CA ARG A 186 -14.93 22.63 16.11
C ARG A 186 -14.03 23.71 15.52
N VAL A 187 -14.61 24.86 15.21
CA VAL A 187 -13.87 26.05 14.79
C VAL A 187 -13.00 26.54 15.95
N ASP A 188 -11.76 26.97 15.68
CA ASP A 188 -10.82 27.44 16.70
C ASP A 188 -11.43 28.58 17.53
N PRO A 189 -11.71 28.36 18.84
CA PRO A 189 -12.32 29.38 19.69
C PRO A 189 -11.38 30.54 19.99
N ASN A 190 -10.09 30.43 19.68
CA ASN A 190 -9.09 31.47 19.94
C ASN A 190 -8.80 32.34 18.70
N LEU A 191 -9.60 32.23 17.63
CA LEU A 191 -9.46 33.11 16.48
C LEU A 191 -9.78 34.54 16.89
N VAL A 192 -8.85 35.43 16.55
CA VAL A 192 -9.05 36.87 16.62
C VAL A 192 -9.41 37.31 15.20
N LEU A 193 -10.63 37.80 15.02
CA LEU A 193 -11.08 38.35 13.74
C LEU A 193 -10.51 39.76 13.60
N GLU A 194 -9.93 40.05 12.44
CA GLU A 194 -9.48 41.40 12.12
C GLU A 194 -10.69 42.31 11.93
N GLU A 195 -10.54 43.57 12.32
CA GLU A 195 -11.54 44.61 12.09
C GLU A 195 -11.15 45.36 10.81
N ASP A 196 -12.13 45.61 9.95
CA ASP A 196 -11.95 46.42 8.75
C ASP A 196 -11.80 47.92 9.09
N GLU A 197 -11.63 48.76 8.06
CA GLU A 197 -11.43 50.20 8.23
C GLU A 197 -12.62 50.91 8.93
N ASP A 198 -13.80 50.27 8.94
CA ASP A 198 -15.02 50.76 9.56
C ASP A 198 -15.25 50.18 10.98
N GLY A 199 -14.36 49.28 11.44
CA GLY A 199 -14.43 48.65 12.76
C GLY A 199 -15.32 47.41 12.83
N GLU A 200 -15.78 46.90 11.68
CA GLU A 200 -16.55 45.67 11.58
C GLU A 200 -15.62 44.46 11.49
N LYS A 201 -15.97 43.37 12.16
CA LYS A 201 -15.14 42.16 12.15
C LYS A 201 -15.30 41.43 10.81
N GLU A 202 -14.20 40.99 10.23
CA GLU A 202 -14.22 40.16 9.02
C GLU A 202 -15.04 38.87 9.25
N GLU A 203 -15.88 38.53 8.28
CA GLU A 203 -16.67 37.30 8.29
C GLU A 203 -15.77 36.07 8.16
N LEU A 204 -15.91 35.14 9.10
CA LEU A 204 -15.22 33.86 9.06
C LEU A 204 -16.07 32.83 8.30
N PHE A 205 -15.43 32.14 7.37
CA PHE A 205 -16.06 31.11 6.58
C PHE A 205 -15.37 29.76 6.71
N VAL A 206 -16.16 28.72 6.76
CA VAL A 206 -15.73 27.35 6.50
C VAL A 206 -16.13 26.94 5.09
N ASN A 207 -15.20 26.31 4.39
CA ASN A 207 -15.45 25.73 3.07
C ASN A 207 -15.34 24.21 3.17
N LEU A 208 -16.38 23.53 2.71
CA LEU A 208 -16.46 22.07 2.63
C LEU A 208 -16.71 21.66 1.18
N GLU A 209 -15.97 20.67 0.72
CA GLU A 209 -16.24 20.00 -0.54
C GLU A 209 -16.72 18.57 -0.26
N LEU A 210 -17.89 18.23 -0.78
CA LEU A 210 -18.68 17.05 -0.39
C LEU A 210 -19.06 16.24 -1.63
N LYS A 211 -18.96 14.92 -1.53
CA LYS A 211 -19.47 14.00 -2.55
C LYS A 211 -20.38 12.96 -1.91
N GLY A 212 -21.58 12.82 -2.45
CA GLY A 212 -22.57 11.85 -1.99
C GLY A 212 -22.22 10.42 -2.38
N ILE A 213 -23.02 9.48 -1.90
CA ILE A 213 -22.95 8.06 -2.30
C ILE A 213 -23.95 7.73 -3.43
N LYS A 214 -24.89 8.63 -3.73
CA LYS A 214 -25.82 8.55 -4.86
C LYS A 214 -26.16 9.94 -5.41
N GLU A 215 -26.72 9.97 -6.62
CA GLU A 215 -27.23 11.22 -7.21
C GLU A 215 -28.40 11.80 -6.42
N ASN A 216 -28.47 13.14 -6.38
CA ASN A 216 -29.50 13.91 -5.70
C ASN A 216 -29.71 13.48 -4.23
N GLN A 217 -28.62 13.11 -3.55
CA GLN A 217 -28.67 12.74 -2.15
C GLN A 217 -28.80 14.00 -1.29
N VAL A 218 -29.78 14.02 -0.39
CA VAL A 218 -29.88 15.07 0.62
C VAL A 218 -29.05 14.67 1.84
N ILE A 219 -28.20 15.59 2.28
CA ILE A 219 -27.50 15.57 3.58
C ILE A 219 -27.92 16.81 4.36
N GLN A 220 -27.68 16.82 5.67
CA GLN A 220 -27.93 17.99 6.49
C GLN A 220 -26.63 18.48 7.11
N ILE A 221 -26.46 19.79 7.20
CA ILE A 221 -25.34 20.41 7.92
C ILE A 221 -25.94 21.34 8.97
N GLU A 222 -25.51 21.17 10.21
CA GLU A 222 -25.84 22.04 11.33
C GLU A 222 -24.63 22.89 11.70
N ASP A 223 -24.83 24.19 11.76
CA ASP A 223 -23.87 25.20 12.19
C ASP A 223 -24.44 26.04 13.35
N GLY A 224 -23.78 27.16 13.70
CA GLY A 224 -24.25 28.09 14.73
C GLY A 224 -25.63 28.72 14.46
N TYR A 225 -26.14 28.65 13.23
CA TYR A 225 -27.39 29.26 12.80
C TYR A 225 -28.53 28.24 12.59
N GLY A 226 -28.22 26.95 12.61
CA GLY A 226 -29.21 25.87 12.58
C GLY A 226 -28.88 24.79 11.54
N LYS A 227 -29.87 23.95 11.24
CA LYS A 227 -29.71 22.79 10.37
C LYS A 227 -30.28 23.06 8.97
N THR A 228 -29.45 22.90 7.94
CA THR A 228 -29.80 23.16 6.54
C THR A 228 -29.59 21.91 5.68
N ASP A 229 -30.53 21.65 4.77
CA ASP A 229 -30.44 20.56 3.80
C ASP A 229 -29.58 20.95 2.59
N TYR A 230 -28.66 20.08 2.19
CA TYR A 230 -27.83 20.21 1.01
C TYR A 230 -28.00 19.01 0.10
N THR A 231 -28.07 19.23 -1.22
CA THR A 231 -28.11 18.15 -2.21
C THR A 231 -26.73 17.90 -2.78
N VAL A 232 -26.24 16.67 -2.67
CA VAL A 232 -24.93 16.21 -3.16
C VAL A 232 -25.08 15.13 -4.24
N SER A 233 -24.05 15.00 -5.08
CA SER A 233 -24.00 14.05 -6.21
C SER A 233 -22.95 12.97 -5.95
N ALA A 234 -23.12 11.78 -6.54
CA ALA A 234 -22.13 10.71 -6.50
C ALA A 234 -21.04 10.86 -7.55
N ASN A 235 -21.24 11.68 -8.57
CA ASN A 235 -20.29 11.83 -9.67
C ASN A 235 -19.54 13.16 -9.63
N VAL A 236 -20.13 14.20 -9.02
CA VAL A 236 -19.55 15.54 -8.95
C VAL A 236 -19.48 16.00 -7.49
N SER A 237 -18.37 16.61 -7.07
CA SER A 237 -18.26 17.23 -5.76
C SER A 237 -19.02 18.56 -5.71
N GLY A 238 -19.68 18.83 -4.58
CA GLY A 238 -20.36 20.09 -4.30
C GLY A 238 -19.60 20.89 -3.25
N ASN A 239 -19.58 22.21 -3.40
CA ASN A 239 -18.96 23.12 -2.43
C ASN A 239 -20.04 23.73 -1.52
N VAL A 240 -19.79 23.73 -0.23
CA VAL A 240 -20.61 24.39 0.78
C VAL A 240 -19.74 25.41 1.51
N LYS A 241 -20.20 26.66 1.52
CA LYS A 241 -19.57 27.76 2.26
C LYS A 241 -20.51 28.14 3.40
N LEU A 242 -20.00 28.08 4.63
CA LEU A 242 -20.75 28.34 5.86
C LEU A 242 -20.13 29.56 6.56
N GLY A 243 -20.93 30.57 6.86
CA GLY A 243 -20.53 31.61 7.81
C GLY A 243 -20.51 31.00 9.20
N VAL A 244 -19.47 31.25 9.99
CA VAL A 244 -19.31 30.66 11.32
C VAL A 244 -18.62 31.64 12.26
N ASP A 245 -18.86 31.49 13.56
CA ASP A 245 -18.17 32.23 14.61
C ASP A 245 -17.05 31.38 15.27
N PRO A 246 -16.02 32.02 15.86
CA PRO A 246 -15.00 31.32 16.64
C PRO A 246 -15.62 30.44 17.74
N GLY A 247 -15.31 29.15 17.70
CA GLY A 247 -15.79 28.16 18.67
C GLY A 247 -17.03 27.39 18.24
N ASP A 248 -17.65 27.74 17.10
CA ASP A 248 -18.80 27.03 16.55
C ASP A 248 -18.52 25.55 16.29
N PHE A 249 -19.59 24.77 16.39
CA PHE A 249 -19.61 23.39 15.96
C PHE A 249 -20.27 23.27 14.59
N ILE A 250 -19.66 22.49 13.71
CA ILE A 250 -20.23 22.14 12.41
C ILE A 250 -20.47 20.64 12.41
N LYS A 251 -21.73 20.23 12.30
CA LYS A 251 -22.12 18.82 12.31
C LYS A 251 -22.70 18.43 10.95
N ILE A 252 -22.21 17.34 10.37
CA ILE A 252 -22.67 16.83 9.08
C ILE A 252 -23.43 15.54 9.31
N TYR A 253 -24.64 15.44 8.75
CA TYR A 253 -25.53 14.30 8.86
C TYR A 253 -25.80 13.74 7.46
N GLY A 254 -25.39 12.49 7.24
CA GLY A 254 -25.56 11.78 5.97
C GLY A 254 -24.25 11.18 5.47
N ASP A 255 -24.34 10.00 4.87
CA ASP A 255 -23.18 9.27 4.36
C ASP A 255 -22.54 9.96 3.15
N LEU A 256 -21.23 10.14 3.18
CA LEU A 256 -20.46 10.71 2.07
C LEU A 256 -19.50 9.66 1.49
N SER A 257 -19.16 9.81 0.21
CA SER A 257 -18.05 9.10 -0.41
C SER A 257 -16.73 9.88 -0.32
N MET A 258 -16.81 11.22 -0.28
CA MET A 258 -15.68 12.12 -0.08
C MET A 258 -16.08 13.30 0.79
N LEU A 259 -15.19 13.67 1.70
CA LEU A 259 -15.24 14.92 2.45
C LEU A 259 -13.86 15.58 2.39
N ASN A 260 -13.83 16.78 1.84
CA ASN A 260 -12.69 17.68 1.93
C ASN A 260 -13.07 18.88 2.79
N ALA A 261 -12.42 18.97 3.95
CA ALA A 261 -12.56 20.04 4.92
C ALA A 261 -11.19 20.69 5.22
N SER A 262 -10.30 20.69 4.22
CA SER A 262 -8.95 21.25 4.34
C SER A 262 -8.95 22.77 4.43
N SER A 263 -7.83 23.33 4.90
CA SER A 263 -7.57 24.78 4.90
C SER A 263 -8.59 25.60 5.69
N ASN A 264 -9.24 24.96 6.67
CA ASN A 264 -10.14 25.61 7.60
C ASN A 264 -9.38 25.97 8.90
N LYS A 265 -10.11 26.28 9.96
CA LYS A 265 -9.55 26.62 11.27
C LYS A 265 -10.02 25.64 12.34
N PHE A 266 -10.15 24.36 12.00
CA PHE A 266 -10.65 23.37 12.95
C PHE A 266 -9.60 22.97 13.98
N THR A 267 -10.02 22.89 15.24
CA THR A 267 -9.18 22.39 16.35
C THR A 267 -9.53 20.96 16.74
N LYS A 268 -10.71 20.48 16.33
CA LYS A 268 -11.22 19.14 16.62
C LYS A 268 -12.01 18.61 15.44
N ALA A 269 -11.85 17.32 15.18
CA ALA A 269 -12.67 16.54 14.25
C ALA A 269 -13.11 15.25 14.96
N GLU A 270 -14.40 15.15 15.29
CA GLU A 270 -15.00 13.91 15.78
C GLU A 270 -15.66 13.19 14.60
N ILE A 271 -15.31 11.92 14.42
CA ILE A 271 -15.77 11.12 13.29
C ILE A 271 -16.80 10.11 13.78
N GLY A 272 -18.02 10.27 13.30
CA GLY A 272 -19.10 9.31 13.45
C GLY A 272 -18.97 8.14 12.48
N LYS A 273 -19.99 7.29 12.42
CA LYS A 273 -19.99 6.11 11.54
C LYS A 273 -19.95 6.53 10.07
N ASN A 274 -18.94 6.08 9.32
CA ASN A 274 -18.77 6.42 7.90
C ASN A 274 -18.33 5.19 7.07
N ASP A 275 -19.25 4.25 6.88
CA ASP A 275 -18.98 2.97 6.21
C ASP A 275 -18.68 3.09 4.70
N LYS A 276 -18.94 4.26 4.10
CA LYS A 276 -18.86 4.52 2.66
C LYS A 276 -17.84 5.59 2.26
N LEU A 277 -17.19 6.24 3.24
CA LEU A 277 -16.22 7.30 2.96
C LEU A 277 -14.93 6.68 2.41
N GLU A 278 -14.54 7.10 1.21
CA GLU A 278 -13.32 6.65 0.54
C GLU A 278 -12.21 7.70 0.63
N VAL A 279 -12.56 8.99 0.65
CA VAL A 279 -11.62 10.11 0.68
C VAL A 279 -11.93 11.06 1.83
N LEU A 280 -10.94 11.33 2.67
CA LEU A 280 -11.02 12.31 3.75
C LEU A 280 -9.82 13.24 3.71
N ASN A 281 -10.07 14.54 3.54
CA ASN A 281 -9.04 15.57 3.63
C ASN A 281 -9.34 16.56 4.76
N LEU A 282 -8.46 16.58 5.77
CA LEU A 282 -8.47 17.48 6.92
C LEU A 282 -7.20 18.34 7.00
N SER A 283 -6.42 18.43 5.91
CA SER A 283 -5.13 19.13 5.90
C SER A 283 -5.26 20.62 6.22
N GLN A 284 -4.18 21.25 6.67
CA GLN A 284 -4.09 22.69 6.94
C GLN A 284 -5.16 23.16 7.94
N ASN A 285 -5.27 22.45 9.05
CA ASN A 285 -6.12 22.80 10.18
C ASN A 285 -5.26 22.89 11.46
N LYS A 286 -5.87 22.85 12.64
CA LYS A 286 -5.19 22.83 13.95
C LYS A 286 -5.62 21.62 14.78
N ILE A 287 -5.99 20.52 14.12
CA ILE A 287 -6.50 19.31 14.77
C ILE A 287 -5.36 18.64 15.54
N THR A 288 -5.64 18.22 16.77
CA THR A 288 -4.64 17.59 17.65
C THR A 288 -4.75 16.08 17.74
N ASP A 289 -5.93 15.53 17.43
CA ASP A 289 -6.21 14.09 17.48
C ASP A 289 -7.41 13.77 16.57
N VAL A 290 -7.43 12.55 16.03
CA VAL A 290 -8.50 12.05 15.17
C VAL A 290 -8.65 10.53 15.30
N ASP A 291 -9.86 10.07 15.62
CA ASP A 291 -10.20 8.65 15.68
C ASP A 291 -10.68 8.16 14.30
N LEU A 292 -9.88 7.30 13.66
CA LEU A 292 -10.13 6.77 12.33
C LEU A 292 -10.85 5.42 12.34
N THR A 293 -11.23 4.88 13.50
CA THR A 293 -11.86 3.54 13.64
C THR A 293 -13.23 3.41 12.96
N LYS A 294 -13.82 4.54 12.55
CA LYS A 294 -15.13 4.61 11.89
C LYS A 294 -15.07 4.77 10.38
N LEU A 295 -13.89 4.60 9.77
CA LEU A 295 -13.62 4.80 8.35
C LEU A 295 -13.19 3.50 7.62
N PRO A 296 -13.93 2.38 7.70
CA PRO A 296 -13.47 1.07 7.20
C PRO A 296 -13.29 0.99 5.68
N ALA A 297 -13.84 1.96 4.92
CA ALA A 297 -13.75 2.04 3.47
C ALA A 297 -12.68 3.01 2.95
N LEU A 298 -11.95 3.71 3.83
CA LEU A 298 -11.06 4.79 3.44
C LEU A 298 -9.91 4.28 2.56
N ARG A 299 -9.67 4.99 1.45
CA ARG A 299 -8.60 4.74 0.49
C ARG A 299 -7.60 5.89 0.46
N GLU A 300 -8.03 7.10 0.76
CA GLU A 300 -7.22 8.30 0.67
C GLU A 300 -7.44 9.19 1.91
N LEU A 301 -6.34 9.48 2.62
CA LEU A 301 -6.36 10.24 3.87
C LEU A 301 -5.33 11.37 3.84
N TRP A 302 -5.80 12.60 4.04
CA TRP A 302 -4.95 13.77 4.15
C TRP A 302 -5.11 14.45 5.49
N LEU A 303 -4.00 14.57 6.21
CA LEU A 303 -3.87 15.18 7.53
C LEU A 303 -2.72 16.20 7.57
N THR A 304 -2.09 16.50 6.43
CA THR A 304 -0.92 17.38 6.31
C THR A 304 -1.13 18.71 7.01
N ASP A 305 -0.11 19.22 7.71
CA ASP A 305 -0.15 20.54 8.37
C ASP A 305 -1.30 20.65 9.39
N ASN A 306 -1.16 19.88 10.47
CA ASN A 306 -2.04 19.90 11.64
C ASN A 306 -1.17 19.92 12.91
N LYS A 307 -1.75 19.58 14.06
CA LYS A 307 -1.05 19.48 15.35
C LYS A 307 -1.20 18.09 15.96
N ILE A 308 -1.29 17.07 15.11
CA ILE A 308 -1.53 15.69 15.55
C ILE A 308 -0.26 15.15 16.21
N THR A 309 -0.41 14.62 17.41
CA THR A 309 0.72 14.06 18.19
C THR A 309 0.75 12.54 18.23
N SER A 310 -0.28 11.88 17.70
CA SER A 310 -0.33 10.42 17.54
C SER A 310 -1.35 10.06 16.46
N ILE A 311 -1.05 9.05 15.65
CA ILE A 311 -1.98 8.60 14.60
C ILE A 311 -1.99 7.07 14.51
N ASP A 312 -3.20 6.49 14.46
CA ASP A 312 -3.39 5.05 14.26
C ASP A 312 -4.16 4.79 12.97
N ILE A 313 -3.45 4.32 11.95
CA ILE A 313 -4.01 3.93 10.65
C ILE A 313 -4.24 2.42 10.53
N SER A 314 -4.07 1.65 11.62
CA SER A 314 -4.16 0.18 11.58
C SER A 314 -5.55 -0.36 11.21
N ASN A 315 -6.58 0.46 11.43
CA ASN A 315 -7.98 0.14 11.11
C ASN A 315 -8.37 0.51 9.66
N LEU A 316 -7.41 0.89 8.81
CA LEU A 316 -7.64 1.31 7.43
C LEU A 316 -7.04 0.31 6.41
N PRO A 317 -7.59 -0.92 6.30
CA PRO A 317 -7.00 -1.98 5.47
C PRO A 317 -7.06 -1.69 3.96
N LYS A 318 -7.90 -0.74 3.55
CA LYS A 318 -8.06 -0.29 2.16
C LYS A 318 -7.27 0.96 1.82
N LEU A 319 -6.50 1.51 2.77
CA LEU A 319 -5.74 2.74 2.55
C LEU A 319 -4.69 2.54 1.46
N GLU A 320 -4.72 3.42 0.47
CA GLU A 320 -3.83 3.47 -0.70
C GLU A 320 -2.94 4.70 -0.63
N GLU A 321 -3.46 5.83 -0.15
CA GLU A 321 -2.71 7.08 -0.07
C GLU A 321 -2.82 7.72 1.32
N PHE A 322 -1.67 8.03 1.91
CA PHE A 322 -1.57 8.72 3.18
C PHE A 322 -0.69 9.97 3.06
N TYR A 323 -1.27 11.13 3.35
CA TYR A 323 -0.59 12.41 3.41
C TYR A 323 -0.66 12.97 4.83
N GLY A 324 0.36 12.68 5.65
CA GLY A 324 0.40 13.02 7.08
C GLY A 324 1.44 14.06 7.48
N SER A 325 2.22 14.58 6.52
CA SER A 325 3.36 15.47 6.74
C SER A 325 3.07 16.67 7.67
N TYR A 326 4.10 17.17 8.34
CA TYR A 326 4.03 18.29 9.28
C TYR A 326 3.09 18.01 10.47
N ASN A 327 3.24 16.84 11.07
CA ASN A 327 2.58 16.44 12.33
C ASN A 327 3.57 15.67 13.20
N ASN A 328 3.89 16.15 14.39
CA ASN A 328 4.91 15.53 15.25
C ASN A 328 4.38 14.30 16.00
N VAL A 329 4.20 13.17 15.30
CA VAL A 329 3.60 11.95 15.84
C VAL A 329 4.61 10.99 16.50
N GLY A 330 5.90 11.09 16.16
CA GLY A 330 6.96 10.24 16.68
C GLY A 330 7.00 8.80 16.10
N GLU A 331 5.85 8.15 15.96
CA GLU A 331 5.73 6.79 15.40
C GLU A 331 4.59 6.70 14.38
N LEU A 332 4.82 5.96 13.29
CA LEU A 332 3.81 5.62 12.28
C LEU A 332 3.87 4.14 11.92
N ARG A 333 2.79 3.39 12.19
CA ARG A 333 2.68 1.97 11.87
C ARG A 333 1.91 1.75 10.57
N THR A 334 2.58 1.27 9.53
CA THR A 334 2.00 1.05 8.18
C THR A 334 1.76 -0.43 7.84
N THR A 335 2.10 -1.34 8.75
CA THR A 335 2.09 -2.80 8.50
C THR A 335 0.72 -3.40 8.24
N MET A 336 -0.35 -2.69 8.66
CA MET A 336 -1.74 -3.08 8.45
C MET A 336 -2.37 -2.42 7.21
N ASN A 337 -1.58 -1.72 6.40
CA ASN A 337 -2.03 -0.98 5.21
C ASN A 337 -1.34 -1.52 3.94
N PRO A 338 -1.59 -2.78 3.54
CA PRO A 338 -0.84 -3.45 2.46
C PRO A 338 -1.09 -2.85 1.06
N ASN A 339 -2.08 -1.97 0.94
CA ASN A 339 -2.45 -1.32 -0.32
C ASN A 339 -1.78 0.04 -0.53
N LEU A 340 -1.00 0.55 0.43
CA LEU A 340 -0.32 1.85 0.30
C LEU A 340 0.54 1.92 -0.97
N SER A 341 0.21 2.87 -1.83
CA SER A 341 0.97 3.29 -3.01
C SER A 341 1.66 4.65 -2.80
N VAL A 342 1.11 5.51 -1.94
CA VAL A 342 1.68 6.82 -1.59
C VAL A 342 1.78 6.97 -0.09
N LEU A 343 2.97 7.32 0.40
CA LEU A 343 3.24 7.62 1.79
C LEU A 343 4.01 8.95 1.89
N SER A 344 3.34 9.99 2.37
CA SER A 344 3.95 11.28 2.68
C SER A 344 3.94 11.52 4.19
N CYS A 345 5.14 11.49 4.78
CA CYS A 345 5.38 11.62 6.21
C CYS A 345 6.56 12.54 6.54
N VAL A 346 6.67 13.66 5.81
CA VAL A 346 7.71 14.67 6.00
C VAL A 346 7.56 15.33 7.37
N GLU A 347 8.67 15.52 8.08
CA GLU A 347 8.71 16.23 9.36
C GLU A 347 7.66 15.72 10.37
N MET A 348 7.62 14.40 10.55
CA MET A 348 6.69 13.75 11.48
C MET A 348 7.34 13.33 12.80
N GLY A 349 8.61 13.67 12.98
CA GLY A 349 9.40 13.29 14.15
C GLY A 349 9.70 11.79 14.22
N LEU A 350 9.65 11.09 13.08
CA LEU A 350 9.82 9.63 13.04
C LEU A 350 11.27 9.24 13.31
N THR A 351 11.47 8.21 14.12
CA THR A 351 12.77 7.57 14.36
C THR A 351 12.90 6.20 13.69
N GLU A 352 11.78 5.59 13.31
CA GLU A 352 11.71 4.34 12.57
C GLU A 352 10.55 4.36 11.57
N LEU A 353 10.68 3.58 10.49
CA LEU A 353 9.61 3.36 9.52
C LEU A 353 9.73 1.96 8.91
N ASN A 354 8.78 1.08 9.23
CA ASN A 354 8.76 -0.30 8.75
C ASN A 354 7.84 -0.46 7.53
N LEU A 355 8.44 -0.75 6.38
CA LEU A 355 7.73 -0.84 5.09
C LEU A 355 7.50 -2.28 4.60
N ASN A 356 7.71 -3.30 5.45
CA ASN A 356 7.77 -4.70 5.02
C ASN A 356 6.47 -5.25 4.39
N ASN A 357 5.32 -4.65 4.68
CA ASN A 357 4.04 -5.05 4.10
C ASN A 357 3.55 -4.12 2.98
N ASN A 358 4.33 -3.12 2.58
CA ASN A 358 3.91 -2.08 1.64
C ASN A 358 4.49 -2.31 0.23
N SER A 359 4.36 -3.53 -0.30
CA SER A 359 4.94 -3.94 -1.60
C SER A 359 4.42 -3.17 -2.83
N LYS A 360 3.30 -2.46 -2.68
CA LYS A 360 2.70 -1.58 -3.70
C LYS A 360 3.18 -0.13 -3.62
N LEU A 361 4.03 0.22 -2.65
CA LEU A 361 4.50 1.58 -2.45
C LEU A 361 5.27 2.07 -3.68
N GLU A 362 4.82 3.18 -4.27
CA GLU A 362 5.42 3.81 -5.44
C GLU A 362 6.09 5.14 -5.09
N ILE A 363 5.54 5.88 -4.13
CA ILE A 363 6.01 7.20 -3.72
C ILE A 363 6.20 7.22 -2.20
N LEU A 364 7.42 7.54 -1.76
CA LEU A 364 7.76 7.80 -0.37
C LEU A 364 8.40 9.18 -0.25
N THR A 365 7.80 10.04 0.58
CA THR A 365 8.43 11.30 1.01
C THR A 365 8.52 11.30 2.53
N ALA A 366 9.73 11.15 3.06
CA ALA A 366 9.98 11.02 4.50
C ALA A 366 11.12 11.94 4.96
N SER A 367 11.30 13.06 4.26
CA SER A 367 12.30 14.08 4.58
C SER A 367 12.09 14.68 5.97
N ASN A 368 13.17 15.25 6.54
CA ASN A 368 13.17 15.92 7.84
C ASN A 368 12.71 15.02 9.01
N ASN A 369 13.00 13.72 8.95
CA ASN A 369 12.82 12.78 10.06
C ASN A 369 14.20 12.33 10.59
N ALA A 370 14.27 11.99 11.88
CA ALA A 370 15.52 11.63 12.54
C ALA A 370 15.62 10.10 12.71
N PHE A 371 15.76 9.37 11.60
CA PHE A 371 15.79 7.91 11.62
C PHE A 371 17.02 7.36 12.35
N ASP A 372 16.80 6.52 13.37
CA ASP A 372 17.86 5.76 14.04
C ASP A 372 18.40 4.65 13.13
N ALA A 373 17.51 4.06 12.33
CA ALA A 373 17.80 3.08 11.30
C ALA A 373 16.99 3.39 10.04
N LEU A 374 17.62 3.25 8.87
CA LEU A 374 16.96 3.52 7.60
C LEU A 374 15.82 2.54 7.33
N PRO A 375 14.77 2.98 6.62
CA PRO A 375 13.74 2.07 6.13
C PRO A 375 14.36 0.97 5.25
N ASP A 376 13.96 -0.28 5.47
CA ASP A 376 14.36 -1.41 4.64
C ASP A 376 13.51 -1.43 3.34
N PHE A 377 14.19 -1.32 2.20
CA PHE A 377 13.57 -1.30 0.87
C PHE A 377 13.46 -2.68 0.19
N THR A 378 13.91 -3.76 0.83
CA THR A 378 13.89 -5.11 0.23
C THR A 378 12.47 -5.63 -0.09
N LYS A 379 11.44 -5.03 0.53
CA LYS A 379 10.02 -5.36 0.32
C LYS A 379 9.24 -4.30 -0.45
N THR A 380 9.91 -3.27 -0.98
CA THR A 380 9.26 -2.17 -1.72
C THR A 380 9.83 -2.00 -3.15
N PRO A 381 9.91 -3.06 -3.96
CA PRO A 381 10.50 -2.99 -5.32
C PRO A 381 9.70 -2.13 -6.32
N SER A 382 8.54 -1.62 -5.90
CA SER A 382 7.64 -0.78 -6.70
C SER A 382 7.99 0.71 -6.62
N VAL A 383 8.86 1.15 -5.70
CA VAL A 383 9.17 2.56 -5.49
C VAL A 383 9.76 3.20 -6.75
N LYS A 384 9.17 4.33 -7.13
CA LYS A 384 9.54 5.17 -8.29
C LYS A 384 10.04 6.53 -7.85
N SER A 385 9.59 7.03 -6.70
CA SER A 385 9.99 8.32 -6.13
C SER A 385 10.33 8.14 -4.67
N LEU A 386 11.57 8.48 -4.31
CA LEU A 386 12.08 8.42 -2.94
C LEU A 386 12.65 9.76 -2.54
N ASP A 387 12.10 10.34 -1.48
CA ASP A 387 12.64 11.54 -0.82
C ASP A 387 12.97 11.21 0.64
N LEU A 388 14.26 11.33 0.96
CA LEU A 388 14.86 11.21 2.29
C LEU A 388 15.76 12.42 2.58
N GLU A 389 15.42 13.61 2.07
CA GLU A 389 16.13 14.85 2.38
C GLU A 389 16.26 15.04 3.90
N ASN A 390 17.46 15.46 4.35
CA ASN A 390 17.71 15.82 5.73
C ASN A 390 17.24 14.77 6.76
N THR A 391 17.63 13.52 6.52
CA THR A 391 17.34 12.39 7.44
C THR A 391 18.59 11.88 8.17
N GLY A 392 19.73 12.55 7.99
CA GLY A 392 20.98 12.27 8.69
C GLY A 392 21.76 11.06 8.15
N ILE A 393 21.40 10.56 6.97
CA ILE A 393 21.91 9.31 6.41
C ILE A 393 23.36 9.45 5.94
N SER A 394 24.16 8.41 6.11
CA SER A 394 25.56 8.37 5.67
C SER A 394 25.87 7.26 4.67
N ASN A 395 24.95 6.31 4.51
CA ASN A 395 24.93 5.28 3.48
C ASN A 395 23.47 4.93 3.18
N ILE A 396 23.19 4.33 2.03
CA ILE A 396 21.87 3.80 1.66
C ILE A 396 22.06 2.70 0.61
N ASP A 397 21.27 1.62 0.71
CA ASP A 397 21.21 0.56 -0.29
C ASP A 397 19.96 0.75 -1.16
N LEU A 398 20.16 1.00 -2.46
CA LEU A 398 19.10 1.21 -3.45
C LEU A 398 19.00 0.03 -4.44
N SER A 399 19.73 -1.07 -4.22
CA SER A 399 19.81 -2.21 -5.14
C SER A 399 18.46 -2.88 -5.40
N MET A 400 17.55 -2.79 -4.43
CA MET A 400 16.20 -3.36 -4.49
C MET A 400 15.16 -2.43 -5.10
N LEU A 401 15.56 -1.26 -5.65
CA LEU A 401 14.66 -0.27 -6.24
C LEU A 401 14.88 -0.10 -7.77
N PRO A 402 14.66 -1.15 -8.59
CA PRO A 402 14.93 -1.10 -10.03
C PRO A 402 14.01 -0.14 -10.81
N LYS A 403 12.91 0.30 -10.20
CA LYS A 403 11.93 1.22 -10.81
C LYS A 403 12.13 2.68 -10.43
N LEU A 404 13.16 2.99 -9.65
CA LEU A 404 13.42 4.33 -9.13
C LEU A 404 13.67 5.32 -10.29
N LYS A 405 12.91 6.42 -10.29
CA LYS A 405 12.98 7.51 -11.28
C LYS A 405 13.38 8.84 -10.66
N LYS A 406 12.93 9.09 -9.42
CA LYS A 406 13.21 10.33 -8.68
C LYS A 406 13.80 9.98 -7.33
N LEU A 407 14.93 10.61 -7.02
CA LEU A 407 15.67 10.39 -5.80
C LEU A 407 16.10 11.75 -5.22
N ASP A 408 15.67 12.04 -4.00
CA ASP A 408 16.15 13.17 -3.22
C ASP A 408 16.81 12.64 -1.94
N LEU A 409 18.12 12.87 -1.84
CA LEU A 409 18.96 12.56 -0.69
C LEU A 409 19.74 13.81 -0.26
N SER A 410 19.26 15.00 -0.61
CA SER A 410 19.91 16.26 -0.26
C SER A 410 19.99 16.46 1.26
N ASN A 411 20.90 17.34 1.71
CA ASN A 411 21.07 17.68 3.12
C ASN A 411 21.39 16.49 4.05
N ASN A 412 22.18 15.52 3.56
CA ASN A 412 22.57 14.34 4.32
C ASN A 412 24.10 14.30 4.56
N LYS A 413 24.64 13.12 4.87
CA LYS A 413 26.06 12.89 5.18
C LYS A 413 26.69 11.85 4.25
N LEU A 414 26.14 11.65 3.05
CA LEU A 414 26.64 10.68 2.08
C LEU A 414 27.98 11.13 1.51
N SER A 415 28.93 10.20 1.41
CA SER A 415 30.18 10.39 0.69
C SER A 415 30.28 9.54 -0.58
N THR A 416 29.45 8.50 -0.70
CA THR A 416 29.39 7.59 -1.84
C THR A 416 27.96 7.10 -2.04
N ILE A 417 27.64 6.64 -3.25
CA ILE A 417 26.36 6.01 -3.58
C ILE A 417 26.55 5.06 -4.76
N ASP A 418 25.85 3.91 -4.74
CA ASP A 418 25.77 3.00 -5.88
C ASP A 418 24.41 3.14 -6.56
N LEU A 419 24.43 3.48 -7.86
CA LEU A 419 23.25 3.65 -8.71
C LEU A 419 23.18 2.61 -9.84
N THR A 420 24.07 1.61 -9.85
CA THR A 420 24.18 0.60 -10.92
C THR A 420 22.90 -0.22 -11.11
N HIS A 421 22.06 -0.31 -10.07
CA HIS A 421 20.81 -1.05 -10.07
C HIS A 421 19.57 -0.17 -10.34
N ASN A 422 19.75 1.12 -10.64
CA ASN A 422 18.67 2.09 -10.81
C ASN A 422 18.65 2.72 -12.23
N PRO A 423 18.54 1.91 -13.31
CA PRO A 423 18.73 2.38 -14.70
C PRO A 423 17.66 3.38 -15.18
N LEU A 424 16.53 3.49 -14.48
CA LEU A 424 15.40 4.35 -14.84
C LEU A 424 15.45 5.75 -14.20
N ILE A 425 16.53 6.08 -13.47
CA ILE A 425 16.64 7.34 -12.73
C ILE A 425 16.70 8.56 -13.67
N MET A 426 15.92 9.60 -13.38
CA MET A 426 15.77 10.80 -14.21
C MET A 426 16.00 12.08 -13.42
N THR A 427 15.77 12.06 -12.12
CA THR A 427 15.97 13.21 -11.24
C THR A 427 16.68 12.75 -9.99
N ILE A 428 17.82 13.38 -9.71
CA ILE A 428 18.66 13.09 -8.57
C ILE A 428 18.99 14.42 -7.89
N ASP A 429 18.69 14.52 -6.60
CA ASP A 429 19.17 15.59 -5.75
C ASP A 429 20.05 15.02 -4.62
N MET A 430 21.31 15.44 -4.61
CA MET A 430 22.32 15.09 -3.61
C MET A 430 23.09 16.35 -3.17
N ASP A 431 22.47 17.53 -3.29
CA ASP A 431 23.03 18.76 -2.76
C ASP A 431 23.33 18.63 -1.25
N HIS A 432 24.32 19.39 -0.76
CA HIS A 432 24.64 19.46 0.68
C HIS A 432 24.93 18.10 1.34
N ASN A 433 25.85 17.32 0.76
CA ASN A 433 26.34 16.06 1.31
C ASN A 433 27.87 16.14 1.57
N LYS A 434 28.58 15.00 1.54
CA LYS A 434 30.03 14.86 1.80
C LYS A 434 30.77 14.20 0.63
N PHE A 435 30.25 14.35 -0.60
CA PHE A 435 30.90 13.79 -1.78
C PHE A 435 32.17 14.59 -2.12
N ASP A 436 33.32 13.89 -2.21
CA ASP A 436 34.53 14.47 -2.78
C ASP A 436 34.48 14.45 -4.32
N ALA A 437 35.48 15.04 -4.97
CA ALA A 437 35.47 15.17 -6.43
C ALA A 437 35.53 13.82 -7.15
N CYS A 438 36.21 12.82 -6.58
CA CYS A 438 36.22 11.48 -7.16
C CYS A 438 34.86 10.81 -7.06
N SER A 439 34.18 10.94 -5.93
CA SER A 439 32.87 10.34 -5.70
C SER A 439 31.78 10.98 -6.57
N ILE A 440 31.84 12.30 -6.79
CA ILE A 440 30.97 12.98 -7.78
C ILE A 440 31.25 12.46 -9.19
N ASN A 441 32.53 12.33 -9.58
CA ASN A 441 32.91 11.77 -10.87
C ASN A 441 32.38 10.34 -11.06
N ASP A 442 32.39 9.54 -9.99
CA ASP A 442 31.85 8.18 -10.00
C ASP A 442 30.35 8.16 -10.24
N VAL A 443 29.61 9.01 -9.52
CA VAL A 443 28.17 9.16 -9.73
C VAL A 443 27.89 9.53 -11.18
N MET A 444 28.54 10.58 -11.71
CA MET A 444 28.35 11.01 -13.10
C MET A 444 28.68 9.90 -14.09
N PHE A 445 29.75 9.14 -13.84
CA PHE A 445 30.14 8.04 -14.70
C PHE A 445 29.10 6.91 -14.67
N LEU A 446 28.49 6.61 -13.52
CA LEU A 446 27.46 5.59 -13.34
C LEU A 446 26.10 5.95 -13.96
N LEU A 447 25.87 7.22 -14.31
CA LEU A 447 24.60 7.61 -14.91
C LEU A 447 24.41 7.01 -16.31
N PRO A 448 23.17 6.63 -16.65
CA PRO A 448 22.81 6.24 -18.00
C PRO A 448 22.67 7.46 -18.93
N GLU A 449 22.90 7.25 -20.22
CA GLU A 449 22.59 8.24 -21.26
C GLU A 449 21.08 8.50 -21.33
N ARG A 450 20.70 9.72 -21.74
CA ARG A 450 19.32 10.23 -21.78
C ARG A 450 19.02 10.92 -23.09
N GLU A 451 17.73 11.02 -23.43
CA GLU A 451 17.27 11.88 -24.52
C GLU A 451 17.10 13.32 -24.02
N GLU A 452 17.29 14.31 -24.88
CA GLU A 452 17.11 15.73 -24.51
C GLU A 452 15.68 16.00 -23.98
N SER A 453 14.68 15.30 -24.55
CA SER A 453 13.27 15.40 -24.14
C SER A 453 13.00 14.82 -22.75
N ASP A 454 13.87 13.97 -22.21
CA ASP A 454 13.70 13.39 -20.86
C ASP A 454 13.82 14.46 -19.78
N GLY A 455 14.58 15.54 -20.05
CA GLY A 455 14.80 16.61 -19.09
C GLY A 455 15.48 16.13 -17.81
N ALA A 456 16.43 15.20 -17.90
CA ALA A 456 17.12 14.59 -16.76
C ALA A 456 17.93 15.62 -15.97
N ILE A 457 17.90 15.51 -14.64
CA ILE A 457 18.48 16.48 -13.69
C ILE A 457 19.34 15.77 -12.65
N LEU A 458 20.58 16.23 -12.47
CA LEU A 458 21.49 15.85 -11.41
C LEU A 458 21.90 17.09 -10.61
N ARG A 459 21.63 17.09 -9.30
CA ARG A 459 22.06 18.15 -8.39
C ARG A 459 23.06 17.61 -7.38
N MET A 460 24.23 18.24 -7.31
CA MET A 460 25.32 17.87 -6.39
C MET A 460 26.13 19.09 -5.94
N ALA A 461 25.52 20.27 -5.90
CA ALA A 461 26.11 21.47 -5.36
C ALA A 461 26.37 21.35 -3.84
N HIS A 462 27.23 22.22 -3.31
CA HIS A 462 27.55 22.28 -1.87
C HIS A 462 28.09 20.98 -1.27
N ASN A 463 28.79 20.17 -2.08
CA ASN A 463 29.62 19.05 -1.65
C ASN A 463 31.10 19.45 -1.66
N ASP A 464 31.94 18.73 -0.92
CA ASP A 464 33.39 19.01 -0.81
C ASP A 464 34.08 19.00 -2.20
N GLY A 465 33.60 18.14 -3.11
CA GLY A 465 34.11 18.00 -4.47
C GLY A 465 33.44 18.84 -5.55
N SER A 466 32.35 19.56 -5.27
CA SER A 466 31.50 20.16 -6.33
C SER A 466 32.29 21.10 -7.25
N ALA A 467 33.20 21.89 -6.67
CA ALA A 467 34.00 22.88 -7.41
C ALA A 467 35.22 22.29 -8.14
N THR A 468 35.54 21.01 -7.90
CA THR A 468 36.77 20.37 -8.41
C THR A 468 36.52 19.05 -9.15
N CYS A 469 35.28 18.59 -9.22
CA CYS A 469 34.86 17.46 -10.05
C CYS A 469 35.05 17.73 -11.56
N ASP A 470 34.97 16.68 -12.38
CA ASP A 470 35.17 16.73 -13.82
C ASP A 470 33.83 16.59 -14.56
N ASN A 471 33.21 17.72 -14.89
CA ASN A 471 31.91 17.72 -15.58
C ASN A 471 31.96 17.14 -17.00
N THR A 472 33.15 17.00 -17.62
CA THR A 472 33.26 16.46 -18.99
C THR A 472 32.79 15.00 -19.09
N ILE A 473 32.69 14.31 -17.95
CA ILE A 473 32.11 12.96 -17.84
C ILE A 473 30.64 12.94 -18.32
N LEU A 474 29.91 14.07 -18.24
CA LEU A 474 28.53 14.18 -18.67
C LEU A 474 28.37 14.69 -20.11
N ASP A 475 29.46 14.93 -20.85
CA ASP A 475 29.38 15.42 -22.23
C ASP A 475 28.61 14.40 -23.10
N GLY A 476 27.53 14.87 -23.74
CA GLY A 476 26.65 14.02 -24.56
C GLY A 476 25.66 13.15 -23.77
N MET A 477 25.71 13.14 -22.44
CA MET A 477 24.83 12.30 -21.60
C MET A 477 23.43 12.91 -21.37
N ASN A 478 23.20 14.16 -21.78
CA ASN A 478 21.94 14.92 -21.65
C ASN A 478 21.41 15.10 -20.21
N TRP A 479 22.32 15.22 -19.24
CA TRP A 479 21.98 15.56 -17.85
C TRP A 479 22.16 17.07 -17.58
N LYS A 480 21.15 17.70 -16.99
CA LYS A 480 21.22 19.09 -16.51
C LYS A 480 21.76 19.12 -15.08
N VAL A 481 22.76 19.97 -14.83
CA VAL A 481 23.42 20.08 -13.52
C VAL A 481 23.34 21.48 -12.91
N ASN A 482 23.45 21.57 -11.58
CA ASN A 482 23.48 22.83 -10.82
C ASN A 482 24.88 23.19 -10.25
N PHE A 483 25.93 22.47 -10.65
CA PHE A 483 27.29 22.64 -10.15
C PHE A 483 28.30 22.70 -11.29
N THR A 484 29.45 23.35 -11.05
CA THR A 484 30.56 23.43 -12.00
C THR A 484 31.87 23.13 -11.28
N GLY A 485 32.58 22.13 -11.77
CA GLY A 485 33.91 21.71 -11.36
C GLY A 485 34.95 21.95 -12.45
N ASN A 486 36.19 22.11 -12.01
CA ASN A 486 37.33 22.41 -12.89
C ASN A 486 38.17 21.17 -13.30
N GLY A 487 37.75 19.96 -12.87
CA GLY A 487 38.42 18.69 -13.15
C GLY A 487 39.69 18.40 -12.36
N THR A 488 40.13 19.26 -11.43
CA THR A 488 41.41 19.12 -10.73
C THR A 488 41.34 18.33 -9.42
N GLY A 489 40.15 17.94 -8.97
CA GLY A 489 39.93 17.38 -7.63
C GLY A 489 40.09 15.87 -7.51
N CYS A 490 40.20 15.15 -8.63
CA CYS A 490 40.28 13.69 -8.62
C CYS A 490 41.48 13.15 -9.39
N GLU A 491 42.37 12.46 -8.68
CA GLU A 491 43.59 11.83 -9.21
C GLU A 491 43.38 10.41 -9.76
N THR A 492 42.17 9.88 -9.64
CA THR A 492 41.81 8.54 -10.14
C THR A 492 40.77 8.60 -11.24
N ALA A 493 40.70 7.54 -12.01
CA ALA A 493 39.68 7.31 -13.03
C ALA A 493 39.27 5.82 -13.01
N ARG A 494 38.09 5.54 -13.56
CA ARG A 494 37.53 4.18 -13.63
C ARG A 494 37.25 3.78 -15.07
N LEU A 495 37.19 2.46 -15.27
CA LEU A 495 36.86 1.85 -16.55
C LEU A 495 35.58 1.02 -16.41
N ARG A 496 34.63 1.25 -17.32
CA ARG A 496 33.44 0.39 -17.52
C ARG A 496 33.70 -0.54 -18.69
N PHE A 497 33.23 -1.78 -18.61
CA PHE A 497 33.38 -2.77 -19.66
C PHE A 497 32.05 -3.00 -20.36
N VAL A 498 32.04 -2.89 -21.69
CA VAL A 498 30.88 -3.28 -22.50
C VAL A 498 30.82 -4.80 -22.55
N SER A 499 29.70 -5.38 -22.13
CA SER A 499 29.48 -6.82 -22.21
C SER A 499 29.49 -7.29 -23.68
N ASN A 500 30.06 -8.47 -23.92
CA ASN A 500 30.10 -9.08 -25.25
C ASN A 500 29.93 -10.60 -25.11
N ASP A 501 28.97 -11.17 -25.84
CA ASP A 501 28.69 -12.62 -25.77
C ASP A 501 29.82 -13.46 -26.38
N ASN A 502 30.72 -12.88 -27.18
CA ASN A 502 31.77 -13.58 -27.90
C ASN A 502 33.13 -13.57 -27.18
N GLY A 503 33.21 -13.03 -25.96
CA GLY A 503 34.44 -13.04 -25.17
C GLY A 503 34.40 -12.09 -23.98
N THR A 504 35.46 -12.12 -23.17
CA THR A 504 35.54 -11.31 -21.94
C THR A 504 36.72 -10.35 -21.99
N ILE A 505 36.68 -9.31 -21.14
CA ILE A 505 37.74 -8.32 -20.99
C ILE A 505 38.24 -8.35 -19.54
N THR A 506 39.55 -8.26 -19.38
CA THR A 506 40.21 -8.01 -18.09
C THR A 506 41.24 -6.92 -18.28
N THR A 507 41.46 -6.09 -17.26
CA THR A 507 42.50 -5.07 -17.28
C THR A 507 43.57 -5.41 -16.24
N MET A 508 44.80 -4.99 -16.52
CA MET A 508 45.93 -5.14 -15.62
C MET A 508 46.69 -3.82 -15.52
N VAL A 509 47.04 -3.42 -14.31
CA VAL A 509 47.89 -2.26 -14.00
C VAL A 509 49.03 -2.74 -13.14
N GLU A 510 50.27 -2.46 -13.56
CA GLU A 510 51.50 -2.86 -12.83
C GLU A 510 51.56 -4.37 -12.50
N GLY A 511 50.98 -5.21 -13.37
CA GLY A 511 50.95 -6.67 -13.22
C GLY A 511 49.83 -7.21 -12.32
N VAL A 512 48.96 -6.36 -11.79
CA VAL A 512 47.79 -6.74 -10.98
C VAL A 512 46.52 -6.62 -11.81
N ILE A 513 45.64 -7.61 -11.74
CA ILE A 513 44.31 -7.56 -12.38
C ILE A 513 43.47 -6.50 -11.67
N VAL A 514 42.90 -5.59 -12.45
CA VAL A 514 42.02 -4.53 -11.96
C VAL A 514 40.59 -4.84 -12.43
N PRO A 515 39.65 -5.10 -11.51
CA PRO A 515 38.25 -5.29 -11.88
C PRO A 515 37.62 -4.03 -12.49
N GLU A 516 36.49 -4.22 -13.16
CA GLU A 516 35.66 -3.12 -13.62
C GLU A 516 35.32 -2.14 -12.48
N LEU A 517 35.21 -0.85 -12.79
CA LEU A 517 34.89 0.24 -11.84
C LEU A 517 35.87 0.39 -10.66
N THR A 518 36.99 -0.32 -10.65
CA THR A 518 38.03 -0.16 -9.64
C THR A 518 38.82 1.14 -9.92
N PRO A 519 39.08 1.99 -8.92
CA PRO A 519 39.84 3.23 -9.12
C PRO A 519 41.28 2.96 -9.59
N ILE A 520 41.71 3.64 -10.63
CA ILE A 520 43.09 3.61 -11.14
C ILE A 520 43.67 5.02 -11.10
N THR A 521 44.85 5.20 -10.52
CA THR A 521 45.55 6.49 -10.54
C THR A 521 45.84 6.92 -11.98
N LYS A 522 45.48 8.17 -12.31
CA LYS A 522 45.74 8.77 -13.62
C LYS A 522 47.24 8.76 -13.93
N GLY A 523 47.58 8.50 -15.18
CA GLY A 523 48.94 8.34 -15.70
C GLY A 523 49.47 6.91 -15.69
N LYS A 524 48.81 5.95 -15.04
CA LYS A 524 49.25 4.54 -15.03
C LYS A 524 48.96 3.85 -16.37
N GLU A 525 49.87 2.98 -16.82
CA GLU A 525 49.65 2.12 -17.99
C GLU A 525 48.64 1.02 -17.64
N VAL A 526 47.56 0.95 -18.41
CA VAL A 526 46.55 -0.11 -18.39
C VAL A 526 46.81 -1.05 -19.56
N LYS A 527 46.98 -2.33 -19.26
CA LYS A 527 47.02 -3.41 -20.26
C LYS A 527 45.67 -4.12 -20.29
N VAL A 528 45.07 -4.22 -21.47
CA VAL A 528 43.81 -4.92 -21.69
C VAL A 528 44.11 -6.33 -22.21
N THR A 529 43.46 -7.32 -21.61
CA THR A 529 43.48 -8.72 -22.07
C THR A 529 42.04 -9.11 -22.40
N ALA A 530 41.76 -9.34 -23.67
CA ALA A 530 40.49 -9.86 -24.13
C ALA A 530 40.62 -11.36 -24.39
N SER A 531 39.70 -12.16 -23.85
CA SER A 531 39.67 -13.61 -24.00
C SER A 531 38.49 -14.00 -24.88
N PRO A 532 38.72 -14.36 -26.16
CA PRO A 532 37.65 -14.79 -27.07
C PRO A 532 36.98 -16.08 -26.61
N MET A 533 35.68 -16.23 -26.88
CA MET A 533 34.98 -17.50 -26.82
C MET A 533 35.48 -18.44 -27.92
N ASN A 534 35.33 -19.75 -27.75
CA ASN A 534 35.72 -20.74 -28.75
C ASN A 534 35.07 -20.44 -30.12
N GLY A 535 35.88 -20.48 -31.19
CA GLY A 535 35.45 -20.11 -32.54
C GLY A 535 35.55 -18.62 -32.87
N TYR A 536 35.98 -17.78 -31.93
CA TYR A 536 36.23 -16.36 -32.14
C TYR A 536 37.70 -15.98 -31.90
N GLU A 537 38.12 -14.89 -32.53
CA GLU A 537 39.40 -14.23 -32.30
C GLU A 537 39.17 -12.74 -32.00
N LEU A 538 40.09 -12.13 -31.26
CA LEU A 538 40.04 -10.69 -30.97
C LEU A 538 40.40 -9.92 -32.25
N GLU A 539 39.51 -9.07 -32.73
CA GLU A 539 39.80 -8.12 -33.81
C GLU A 539 40.52 -6.89 -33.26
N LYS A 540 39.92 -6.23 -32.26
CA LYS A 540 40.45 -5.00 -31.66
C LYS A 540 39.83 -4.68 -30.30
N VAL A 541 40.52 -3.84 -29.53
CA VAL A 541 40.03 -3.23 -28.30
C VAL A 541 39.75 -1.75 -28.56
N LEU A 542 38.64 -1.24 -28.02
CA LEU A 542 38.22 0.15 -28.13
C LEU A 542 38.17 0.79 -26.73
N LEU A 543 38.61 2.04 -26.62
CA LEU A 543 38.41 2.92 -25.47
C LEU A 543 37.62 4.14 -25.95
N ASP A 544 36.44 4.38 -25.39
CA ASP A 544 35.51 5.43 -25.82
C ASP A 544 35.25 5.39 -27.35
N GLY A 545 35.15 4.18 -27.91
CA GLY A 545 34.95 3.94 -29.35
C GLY A 545 36.21 4.06 -30.23
N VAL A 546 37.36 4.44 -29.66
CA VAL A 546 38.64 4.59 -30.39
C VAL A 546 39.53 3.37 -30.18
N GLU A 547 40.15 2.86 -31.24
CA GLU A 547 41.02 1.69 -31.16
C GLU A 547 42.25 1.91 -30.27
N VAL A 548 42.53 0.93 -29.41
CA VAL A 548 43.65 0.92 -28.47
C VAL A 548 44.80 0.09 -29.07
N PRO A 549 45.86 0.73 -29.59
CA PRO A 549 46.97 0.01 -30.19
C PRO A 549 47.68 -0.87 -29.16
N ASN A 550 48.03 -2.10 -29.56
CA ASN A 550 48.69 -3.09 -28.72
C ASN A 550 47.94 -3.40 -27.40
N ASN A 551 46.65 -3.10 -27.32
CA ASN A 551 45.82 -3.28 -26.12
C ASN A 551 46.42 -2.62 -24.86
N LYS A 552 47.12 -1.48 -25.03
CA LYS A 552 47.76 -0.73 -23.94
C LYS A 552 47.52 0.76 -24.09
N PHE A 553 47.27 1.44 -22.97
CA PHE A 553 47.13 2.89 -22.92
C PHE A 553 47.45 3.43 -21.52
N ASN A 554 47.79 4.71 -21.41
CA ASN A 554 47.87 5.37 -20.11
C ASN A 554 46.50 5.98 -19.77
N ILE A 555 45.91 5.60 -18.64
CA ILE A 555 44.61 6.14 -18.23
C ILE A 555 44.78 7.59 -17.77
N SER A 556 44.06 8.53 -18.37
CA SER A 556 44.09 9.95 -17.98
C SER A 556 42.72 10.48 -17.55
N LYS A 557 41.65 9.80 -17.94
CA LYS A 557 40.25 10.13 -17.67
C LYS A 557 39.42 8.86 -17.53
N TYR A 558 38.18 9.01 -17.10
CA TYR A 558 37.18 7.93 -17.11
C TYR A 558 36.96 7.45 -18.54
N GLY A 559 36.66 6.16 -18.73
CA GLY A 559 36.46 5.63 -20.06
C GLY A 559 35.73 4.30 -20.13
N VAL A 560 35.14 4.03 -21.29
CA VAL A 560 34.39 2.81 -21.59
C VAL A 560 35.22 1.91 -22.50
N LEU A 561 35.53 0.71 -22.03
CA LEU A 561 36.26 -0.30 -22.78
C LEU A 561 35.32 -1.28 -23.46
N ALA A 562 35.60 -1.57 -24.73
CA ALA A 562 34.94 -2.63 -25.49
C ALA A 562 35.97 -3.49 -26.21
N ALA A 563 35.62 -4.74 -26.50
CA ALA A 563 36.39 -5.63 -27.35
C ALA A 563 35.49 -6.10 -28.48
N VAL A 564 36.04 -6.09 -29.70
CA VAL A 564 35.38 -6.59 -30.89
C VAL A 564 35.99 -7.94 -31.23
N PHE A 565 35.14 -8.96 -31.34
CA PHE A 565 35.54 -10.32 -31.67
C PHE A 565 34.97 -10.72 -33.03
N THR A 566 35.77 -11.39 -33.85
CA THR A 566 35.40 -11.93 -35.17
C THR A 566 35.50 -13.45 -35.18
N LEU A 567 34.85 -14.11 -36.14
CA LEU A 567 34.97 -15.56 -36.29
C LEU A 567 36.43 -15.95 -36.62
N ALA A 568 36.96 -16.91 -35.88
CA ALA A 568 38.31 -17.42 -36.10
C ALA A 568 38.36 -18.14 -37.46
N SER A 569 39.34 -17.76 -38.28
CA SER A 569 39.50 -18.27 -39.65
C SER A 569 40.22 -19.63 -39.74
N SER A 570 40.58 -20.24 -38.59
CA SER A 570 41.32 -21.51 -38.52
C SER A 570 40.55 -22.60 -37.78
N ILE A 571 40.65 -23.84 -38.28
CA ILE A 571 40.10 -25.04 -37.62
C ILE A 571 41.00 -25.34 -36.41
N GLY A 572 40.44 -25.24 -35.21
CA GLY A 572 41.21 -25.25 -33.94
C GLY A 572 41.90 -26.58 -33.59
N GLU A 573 41.22 -27.72 -33.75
CA GLU A 573 41.77 -29.03 -33.37
C GLU A 573 41.58 -30.07 -34.48
N VAL A 574 42.68 -30.74 -34.84
CA VAL A 574 42.67 -31.94 -35.66
C VAL A 574 42.81 -33.13 -34.72
N ASP A 575 41.70 -33.79 -34.39
CA ASP A 575 41.76 -35.09 -33.72
C ASP A 575 42.18 -36.16 -34.73
N ALA A 576 43.49 -36.34 -34.86
CA ALA A 576 44.09 -37.31 -35.77
C ALA A 576 44.06 -38.75 -35.22
N SER A 577 43.53 -38.97 -34.01
CA SER A 577 43.73 -40.24 -33.28
C SER A 577 42.76 -41.37 -33.67
N ALA A 578 41.59 -41.04 -34.23
CA ALA A 578 40.55 -42.01 -34.56
C ALA A 578 40.43 -42.36 -36.05
N VAL A 579 41.04 -41.57 -36.94
CA VAL A 579 40.83 -41.68 -38.39
C VAL A 579 42.08 -42.18 -39.10
N ASN A 580 41.97 -43.30 -39.81
CA ASN A 580 43.04 -43.87 -40.62
C ASN A 580 42.78 -43.62 -42.11
N VAL A 581 43.82 -43.25 -42.85
CA VAL A 581 43.75 -42.93 -44.28
C VAL A 581 44.75 -43.76 -45.04
N VAL A 582 44.28 -44.58 -45.98
CA VAL A 582 45.11 -45.48 -46.80
C VAL A 582 44.83 -45.25 -48.28
N MET A 583 45.87 -45.35 -49.11
CA MET A 583 45.74 -45.27 -50.57
C MET A 583 45.85 -46.65 -51.19
N GLU A 584 44.82 -47.07 -51.93
CA GLU A 584 44.79 -48.37 -52.62
C GLU A 584 44.12 -48.22 -54.00
N GLY A 585 44.77 -48.70 -55.06
CA GLY A 585 44.21 -48.69 -56.41
C GLY A 585 43.88 -47.31 -57.00
N GLY A 586 44.44 -46.23 -56.44
CA GLY A 586 44.14 -44.85 -56.84
C GLY A 586 42.90 -44.24 -56.18
N ASN A 587 42.31 -44.93 -55.21
CA ASN A 587 41.31 -44.38 -54.30
C ASN A 587 41.96 -44.09 -52.94
N VAL A 588 41.40 -43.11 -52.24
CA VAL A 588 41.66 -42.89 -50.82
C VAL A 588 40.56 -43.57 -50.03
N ILE A 589 40.97 -44.42 -49.10
CA ILE A 589 40.10 -45.11 -48.16
C ILE A 589 40.31 -44.46 -46.79
N ILE A 590 39.23 -43.94 -46.22
CA ILE A 590 39.21 -43.26 -44.93
C ILE A 590 38.38 -44.12 -44.00
N THR A 591 38.92 -44.55 -42.87
CA THR A 591 38.25 -45.38 -41.88
C THR A 591 38.27 -44.72 -40.51
N GLY A 592 37.27 -44.98 -39.67
CA GLY A 592 37.14 -44.34 -38.36
C GLY A 592 36.25 -43.08 -38.34
N LEU A 593 35.46 -42.87 -39.40
CA LEU A 593 34.39 -41.87 -39.44
C LEU A 593 33.13 -42.41 -38.75
N VAL A 594 32.12 -41.56 -38.51
CA VAL A 594 30.82 -41.98 -37.98
C VAL A 594 30.12 -42.86 -39.02
N ALA A 595 29.64 -44.04 -38.63
CA ALA A 595 28.99 -45.01 -39.50
C ALA A 595 27.63 -44.53 -40.05
N SER A 596 27.35 -44.82 -41.31
CA SER A 596 26.09 -44.48 -42.02
C SER A 596 25.73 -42.99 -42.05
N ASP A 597 26.69 -42.10 -41.77
CA ASP A 597 26.48 -40.66 -41.67
C ASP A 597 27.06 -39.91 -42.87
N SER A 598 26.55 -38.71 -43.13
CA SER A 598 26.84 -37.93 -44.33
C SER A 598 28.18 -37.22 -44.22
N PHE A 599 29.02 -37.34 -45.24
CA PHE A 599 30.27 -36.60 -45.37
C PHE A 599 30.27 -35.75 -46.64
N ARG A 600 31.07 -34.69 -46.63
CA ARG A 600 31.27 -33.79 -47.77
C ARG A 600 32.75 -33.66 -48.10
N ILE A 601 33.05 -33.42 -49.37
CA ILE A 601 34.40 -33.23 -49.87
C ILE A 601 34.47 -31.89 -50.59
N PHE A 602 35.47 -31.10 -50.24
CA PHE A 602 35.74 -29.80 -50.82
C PHE A 602 37.12 -29.77 -51.46
N ASP A 603 37.32 -28.92 -52.47
CA ASP A 603 38.67 -28.50 -52.83
C ASP A 603 39.24 -27.51 -51.81
N LEU A 604 40.53 -27.16 -51.95
CA LEU A 604 41.18 -26.22 -51.04
C LEU A 604 40.63 -24.79 -51.09
N SER A 605 39.80 -24.45 -52.09
CA SER A 605 39.09 -23.17 -52.15
C SER A 605 37.73 -23.21 -51.45
N GLY A 606 37.34 -24.35 -50.87
CA GLY A 606 36.06 -24.54 -50.21
C GLY A 606 34.91 -24.89 -51.15
N LYS A 607 35.17 -25.16 -52.44
CA LYS A 607 34.12 -25.59 -53.38
C LYS A 607 33.79 -27.06 -53.14
N LEU A 608 32.50 -27.35 -52.94
CA LEU A 608 32.01 -28.72 -52.79
C LEU A 608 32.26 -29.52 -54.08
N LEU A 609 33.03 -30.60 -53.97
CA LEU A 609 33.32 -31.53 -55.05
C LEU A 609 32.41 -32.76 -55.00
N TYR A 610 32.10 -33.24 -53.80
CA TYR A 610 31.33 -34.47 -53.61
C TYR A 610 30.65 -34.50 -52.23
N SER A 611 29.56 -35.26 -52.12
CA SER A 611 28.93 -35.60 -50.84
C SER A 611 28.42 -37.04 -50.88
N GLY A 612 28.59 -37.78 -49.80
CA GLY A 612 28.18 -39.18 -49.70
C GLY A 612 27.83 -39.56 -48.26
N LYS A 613 27.57 -40.84 -48.04
CA LYS A 613 27.45 -41.44 -46.70
C LYS A 613 28.53 -42.47 -46.49
N THR A 614 29.08 -42.53 -45.29
CA THR A 614 29.97 -43.62 -44.87
C THR A 614 29.21 -44.93 -44.85
N ASP A 615 29.95 -46.04 -44.97
CA ASP A 615 29.36 -47.36 -44.81
C ASP A 615 29.01 -47.67 -43.34
N ALA A 616 28.48 -48.87 -43.10
CA ALA A 616 28.08 -49.33 -41.77
C ALA A 616 29.25 -49.45 -40.77
N ASN A 617 30.50 -49.40 -41.24
CA ASN A 617 31.70 -49.46 -40.42
C ASN A 617 32.40 -48.09 -40.31
N GLY A 618 31.77 -47.01 -40.77
CA GLY A 618 32.39 -45.69 -40.69
C GLY A 618 33.53 -45.49 -41.69
N SER A 619 33.48 -46.18 -42.83
CA SER A 619 34.47 -46.04 -43.90
C SER A 619 33.91 -45.29 -45.10
N ALA A 620 34.75 -44.48 -45.73
CA ALA A 620 34.46 -43.78 -46.98
C ALA A 620 35.59 -44.03 -47.99
N THR A 621 35.22 -44.40 -49.22
CA THR A 621 36.17 -44.56 -50.32
C THR A 621 35.93 -43.46 -51.35
N VAL A 622 36.99 -42.74 -51.70
CA VAL A 622 36.92 -41.58 -52.58
C VAL A 622 37.97 -41.69 -53.68
N ALA A 623 37.54 -41.53 -54.93
CA ALA A 623 38.45 -41.40 -56.05
C ALA A 623 39.06 -39.99 -56.07
N LEU A 624 40.39 -39.92 -55.95
CA LEU A 624 41.14 -38.66 -55.93
C LEU A 624 42.01 -38.54 -57.19
N PRO A 625 41.87 -37.51 -58.03
CA PRO A 625 42.81 -37.27 -59.13
C PRO A 625 44.23 -37.03 -58.61
N ALA A 626 45.27 -37.44 -59.36
CA ALA A 626 46.67 -37.25 -58.97
C ALA A 626 47.03 -35.76 -58.77
N ASN A 627 47.88 -35.45 -57.79
CA ASN A 627 48.33 -34.10 -57.41
C ASN A 627 47.22 -33.15 -56.93
N LYS A 628 46.21 -33.68 -56.22
CA LYS A 628 45.14 -32.85 -55.62
C LYS A 628 45.03 -33.08 -54.11
N ALA A 629 44.79 -31.98 -53.40
CA ALA A 629 44.40 -32.00 -52.00
C ALA A 629 42.91 -31.69 -51.86
N ILE A 630 42.25 -32.40 -50.95
CA ILE A 630 40.83 -32.22 -50.63
C ILE A 630 40.63 -32.11 -49.12
N LEU A 631 39.53 -31.47 -48.73
CA LEU A 631 39.04 -31.41 -47.36
C LEU A 631 37.78 -32.28 -47.27
N LEU A 632 37.83 -33.36 -46.47
CA LEU A 632 36.63 -34.11 -46.09
C LEU A 632 36.09 -33.55 -44.79
N SER A 633 34.77 -33.35 -44.70
CA SER A 633 34.11 -33.03 -43.43
C SER A 633 32.94 -33.95 -43.11
N GLN A 634 32.81 -34.33 -41.84
CA GLN A 634 31.66 -35.03 -41.27
C GLN A 634 31.47 -34.55 -39.82
N GLY A 635 30.34 -33.89 -39.55
CA GLY A 635 30.13 -33.19 -38.28
C GLY A 635 31.23 -32.16 -38.00
N ASN A 636 31.86 -32.27 -36.83
CA ASN A 636 32.97 -31.40 -36.40
C ASN A 636 34.36 -31.88 -36.87
N VAL A 637 34.44 -33.01 -37.58
CA VAL A 637 35.70 -33.58 -38.05
C VAL A 637 36.00 -33.06 -39.45
N ALA A 638 37.19 -32.48 -39.65
CA ALA A 638 37.71 -32.10 -40.95
C ALA A 638 39.07 -32.75 -41.20
N ILE A 639 39.22 -33.42 -42.35
CA ILE A 639 40.43 -34.16 -42.72
C ILE A 639 40.97 -33.61 -44.03
N LYS A 640 42.22 -33.18 -44.02
CA LYS A 640 42.94 -32.82 -45.24
C LYS A 640 43.68 -34.04 -45.78
N VAL A 641 43.29 -34.50 -46.97
CA VAL A 641 43.98 -35.60 -47.66
C VAL A 641 44.68 -35.06 -48.90
N MET A 642 45.92 -35.47 -49.12
CA MET A 642 46.73 -35.09 -50.27
C MET A 642 47.20 -36.35 -51.01
N ARG A 643 46.88 -36.45 -52.31
CA ARG A 643 47.33 -37.54 -53.20
C ARG A 643 48.49 -37.11 -54.08
#